data_AF-A0A9C6WF46-F1
#
_entry.id   AF-A0A9C6WF46-F1
#
_cell.length_a   1.000
_cell.length_b   1.000
_cell.length_c   1.000
_cell.angle_alpha   90.00
_cell.angle_beta   90.00
_cell.angle_gamma   90.00
#
_symmetry.space_group_name_H-M   'P 1'
#
loop_
_entity.id
_entity.type
_entity.pdbx_description
1 polymer ?
#
loop_
_entity_poly.entity_id
_entity_poly.type
_entity_poly.pdbx_seq_one_letter_code
_entity_poly.pdbx_strand_id
1 'polypeptide(L)'
;MEDMSWRAESTSLAEGDVYGRDTEKEEIIEMLLDGTGNLSVISIEGMGGVGKTTLAQLIYNDEKVVEKFDIRVWVCVATKFDPVNVTKAIIEEITSSSCCIVSLNSLQTELKKKLMGNTFLVVLDDVWNNQQTLWDSFVKLFLCGNKGSKILLTTRNENVDSVVSTTNLHYKLDILSIEDCWSMFLKHSSLSTKCSQYRALESIGRKIVKKCKGLPLAVKTLGGLLRNKYKEDWNIILESEIWELSEDDSKIVPALSVSYHYLPSDLKQCFVYCSLYPEDYQFDKEELILIWMAEDLLQPMGKSTLEKIGRVYFHELVARSFFQPSSTNGSLFVMHDLMHDLATFFASKFYFRVKEFGNPHVIDSKTRHLSYTTKPWDRISRLREACNGARHMRTFLHFHLLHSHQSIDIESDSWLLLLQLKCLRVLSFKCFPIKSLPDSIGELIHLRYLDLSFTPIVILPESLCNLYNLQTLKLKNCHQLEMLPCRMHDLVNLRHLDIEGASRLKEMPKGMGKLKHLNLLERYIVGEHEENGIKELATLNNLQGSLCIVNLENVTNSGEAFEAKMGRKEHITILELKWLPNGDIVGFQSERGILEKLQPHRDLKLLSIMGYRGEIFPEWLGNSSYSNMMKLSLSHCKNCNELPSFGQLPNLQHLEIFELDRLEQIGYEFYKNDESLLKTPFKSLESLTFKSMPCWREWHFPDEFNGFPQLKSLSIIDCPVLTGDLPNHLPSLEQLTVLECEELACSLPRGPKLHQLHVVGVTGMITNVASEWIVIEGTQLAESILECLSCTEAPCLQSLAIGGCSTDISISGDYLPASLQQLEIWDCKKLTFSGLLQHKLLMEIYVYNCDSLMLFPLGSLPNLRRLTIDSCRNMERVLVPQHSDDALPSLLYLEIKYCPRLVSLSTLGLAAPHLEELHIEFCPKIKSFPEGSLPQSLASLWINGCPKFA
;
A
#
# COMPACT_ATOMS: atom_id res chain seq x y z
N MET A 1 -13.07 28.15 10.82
CA MET A 1 -11.74 28.77 11.00
C MET A 1 -11.04 27.92 12.04
N GLU A 2 -10.35 26.89 11.60
CA GLU A 2 -9.73 25.91 12.48
C GLU A 2 -8.26 25.75 12.12
N ASP A 3 -7.48 25.74 13.17
CA ASP A 3 -6.06 25.98 13.19
C ASP A 3 -5.38 24.60 13.28
N MET A 4 -5.39 23.86 12.18
CA MET A 4 -4.77 22.52 12.10
C MET A 4 -3.24 22.61 12.13
N SER A 5 -2.60 22.02 13.15
CA SER A 5 -1.16 21.80 13.15
C SER A 5 -0.88 20.37 12.66
N TRP A 6 -0.12 20.23 11.58
CA TRP A 6 0.02 19.01 10.79
C TRP A 6 1.26 18.20 11.15
N ARG A 7 1.24 17.54 12.30
CA ARG A 7 2.22 16.48 12.56
C ARG A 7 1.89 15.25 11.72
N ALA A 8 2.88 14.55 11.18
CA ALA A 8 2.64 13.25 10.57
C ALA A 8 2.07 12.31 11.64
N GLU A 9 1.06 11.57 11.23
CA GLU A 9 0.43 10.57 12.08
C GLU A 9 1.47 9.50 12.42
N SER A 10 1.80 9.38 13.71
CA SER A 10 2.44 8.18 14.20
C SER A 10 1.50 7.00 13.92
N THR A 11 2.05 5.87 13.51
CA THR A 11 1.24 4.66 13.28
C THR A 11 1.15 3.83 14.54
N SER A 12 0.19 2.90 14.56
CA SER A 12 0.14 1.84 15.55
C SER A 12 1.31 0.85 15.47
N LEU A 13 1.95 0.66 14.31
CA LEU A 13 3.01 -0.34 14.11
C LEU A 13 4.30 -0.02 14.88
N ALA A 14 4.81 -0.99 15.64
CA ALA A 14 6.10 -0.90 16.30
C ALA A 14 7.23 -1.34 15.34
N GLU A 15 8.17 -0.44 15.02
CA GLU A 15 9.34 -0.77 14.19
C GLU A 15 10.64 -0.86 15.00
N GLY A 16 11.32 -2.01 14.88
CA GLY A 16 12.67 -2.25 15.39
C GLY A 16 12.75 -2.83 16.81
N ASP A 17 13.96 -3.23 17.21
CA ASP A 17 14.22 -3.76 18.56
C ASP A 17 13.98 -2.65 19.60
N VAL A 18 13.10 -2.93 20.56
CA VAL A 18 12.88 -2.12 21.74
C VAL A 18 13.67 -2.71 22.90
N TYR A 19 14.33 -1.85 23.68
CA TYR A 19 15.24 -2.26 24.76
C TYR A 19 14.71 -1.75 26.10
N GLY A 20 14.70 -2.61 27.11
CA GLY A 20 14.49 -2.23 28.51
C GLY A 20 13.14 -1.59 28.80
N ARG A 21 12.07 -2.01 28.10
CA ARG A 21 10.71 -1.49 28.27
C ARG A 21 9.68 -2.58 28.59
N ASP A 22 10.12 -3.81 28.79
CA ASP A 22 9.22 -4.95 29.02
C ASP A 22 8.46 -4.82 30.35
N THR A 23 9.12 -4.30 31.38
CA THR A 23 8.52 -4.03 32.69
C THR A 23 7.42 -2.98 32.60
N GLU A 24 7.71 -1.82 32.02
CA GLU A 24 6.76 -0.72 31.87
C GLU A 24 5.61 -1.11 30.94
N LYS A 25 5.91 -1.90 29.90
CA LYS A 25 4.89 -2.48 29.02
C LYS A 25 3.91 -3.35 29.79
N GLU A 26 4.39 -4.32 30.57
CA GLU A 26 3.52 -5.23 31.34
C GLU A 26 2.72 -4.47 32.42
N GLU A 27 3.32 -3.51 33.12
CA GLU A 27 2.62 -2.68 34.11
C GLU A 27 1.45 -1.89 33.49
N ILE A 28 1.66 -1.27 32.32
CA ILE A 28 0.59 -0.52 31.64
C ILE A 28 -0.45 -1.47 31.04
N ILE A 29 -0.06 -2.66 30.56
CA ILE A 29 -1.02 -3.69 30.13
C ILE A 29 -1.89 -4.12 31.30
N GLU A 30 -1.33 -4.35 32.50
CA GLU A 30 -2.13 -4.66 33.68
C GLU A 30 -3.15 -3.56 34.00
N MET A 31 -2.76 -2.28 33.89
CA MET A 31 -3.68 -1.13 34.04
C MET A 31 -4.79 -1.09 32.98
N LEU A 32 -4.49 -1.50 31.73
CA LEU A 32 -5.45 -1.58 30.64
C LEU A 32 -6.43 -2.75 30.82
N LEU A 33 -5.95 -3.88 31.34
CA LEU A 33 -6.75 -5.08 31.56
C LEU A 33 -7.64 -5.01 32.81
N ASP A 34 -7.34 -4.12 33.76
CA ASP A 34 -8.19 -3.87 34.93
C ASP A 34 -9.59 -3.38 34.51
N GLY A 35 -10.58 -4.25 34.68
CA GLY A 35 -11.98 -4.05 34.28
C GLY A 35 -12.81 -3.24 35.27
N THR A 36 -12.20 -2.62 36.28
CA THR A 36 -12.91 -1.88 37.31
C THR A 36 -13.24 -0.44 36.86
N GLY A 37 -14.45 -0.22 36.32
CA GLY A 37 -14.98 1.13 36.03
C GLY A 37 -15.65 1.29 34.66
N ASN A 38 -16.22 2.47 34.39
CA ASN A 38 -16.88 2.78 33.12
C ASN A 38 -15.86 3.14 32.03
N LEU A 39 -15.17 4.28 32.17
CA LEU A 39 -14.12 4.79 31.27
C LEU A 39 -12.94 5.21 32.15
N SER A 40 -11.72 4.77 31.83
CA SER A 40 -10.50 5.27 32.49
C SER A 40 -9.50 5.79 31.48
N VAL A 41 -8.75 6.81 31.88
CA VAL A 41 -7.72 7.42 31.05
C VAL A 41 -6.35 7.13 31.65
N ILE A 42 -5.42 6.66 30.83
CA ILE A 42 -4.04 6.36 31.20
C ILE A 42 -3.14 7.34 30.49
N SER A 43 -2.31 8.08 31.24
CA SER A 43 -1.37 9.06 30.70
C SER A 43 0.06 8.54 30.81
N ILE A 44 0.75 8.40 29.68
CA ILE A 44 2.19 8.15 29.61
C ILE A 44 2.92 9.49 29.45
N GLU A 45 3.57 9.92 30.51
CA GLU A 45 4.31 11.18 30.55
C GLU A 45 5.82 10.92 30.42
N GLY A 46 6.54 11.79 29.70
CA GLY A 46 7.99 11.74 29.69
C GLY A 46 8.62 12.73 28.72
N MET A 47 9.93 12.95 28.86
CA MET A 47 10.69 13.89 28.02
C MET A 47 10.63 13.53 26.52
N GLY A 48 10.90 14.51 25.65
CA GLY A 48 10.99 14.27 24.21
C GLY A 48 12.04 13.21 23.87
N GLY A 49 11.72 12.28 22.96
CA GLY A 49 12.65 11.24 22.52
C GLY A 49 12.91 10.09 23.50
N VAL A 50 12.20 10.02 24.65
CA VAL A 50 12.35 8.94 25.67
C VAL A 50 11.73 7.59 25.25
N GLY A 51 10.94 7.56 24.17
CA GLY A 51 10.31 6.35 23.63
C GLY A 51 8.83 6.15 23.96
N LYS A 52 8.09 7.21 24.30
CA LYS A 52 6.64 7.13 24.62
C LYS A 52 5.81 6.50 23.51
N THR A 53 5.90 7.06 22.30
CA THR A 53 5.18 6.55 21.11
C THR A 53 5.54 5.09 20.86
N THR A 54 6.82 4.73 20.97
CA THR A 54 7.30 3.35 20.82
C THR A 54 6.71 2.41 21.87
N LEU A 55 6.64 2.84 23.14
CA LEU A 55 6.01 2.05 24.21
C LEU A 55 4.51 1.88 23.97
N ALA A 56 3.81 2.96 23.59
CA ALA A 56 2.40 2.91 23.26
C ALA A 56 2.11 1.99 22.06
N GLN A 57 2.97 1.97 21.03
CA GLN A 57 2.86 1.03 19.89
C GLN A 57 3.04 -0.44 20.33
N LEU A 58 3.99 -0.72 21.23
CA LEU A 58 4.18 -2.07 21.78
C LEU A 58 2.99 -2.55 22.58
N ILE A 59 2.38 -1.67 23.36
CA ILE A 59 1.19 -1.96 24.16
C ILE A 59 -0.02 -2.16 23.24
N TYR A 60 -0.21 -1.26 22.28
CA TYR A 60 -1.35 -1.30 21.36
C TYR A 60 -1.40 -2.61 20.57
N ASN A 61 -0.24 -3.14 20.14
CA ASN A 61 -0.14 -4.38 19.37
C ASN A 61 0.03 -5.66 20.21
N ASP A 62 -0.01 -5.58 21.53
CA ASP A 62 0.14 -6.77 22.38
C ASP A 62 -1.08 -7.70 22.26
N GLU A 63 -0.85 -9.01 22.19
CA GLU A 63 -1.92 -10.01 22.03
C GLU A 63 -2.99 -9.89 23.14
N LYS A 64 -2.58 -9.65 24.40
CA LYS A 64 -3.52 -9.48 25.52
C LYS A 64 -4.42 -8.26 25.35
N VAL A 65 -3.91 -7.20 24.74
CA VAL A 65 -4.65 -5.96 24.46
C VAL A 65 -5.55 -6.14 23.24
N VAL A 66 -5.07 -6.82 22.21
CA VAL A 66 -5.83 -7.14 20.98
C VAL A 66 -7.07 -7.97 21.32
N GLU A 67 -6.95 -8.97 22.19
CA GLU A 67 -8.05 -9.84 22.60
C GLU A 67 -9.08 -9.14 23.51
N LYS A 68 -8.69 -8.06 24.19
CA LYS A 68 -9.52 -7.41 25.21
C LYS A 68 -10.52 -6.39 24.66
N PHE A 69 -10.16 -5.67 23.59
CA PHE A 69 -10.91 -4.52 23.10
C PHE A 69 -11.51 -4.78 21.71
N ASP A 70 -12.84 -4.64 21.61
CA ASP A 70 -13.57 -4.82 20.35
C ASP A 70 -13.17 -3.78 19.29
N ILE A 71 -12.86 -2.55 19.74
CA ILE A 71 -12.44 -1.44 18.89
C ILE A 71 -11.13 -0.87 19.40
N ARG A 72 -10.11 -0.78 18.53
CA ARG A 72 -8.83 -0.13 18.86
C ARG A 72 -8.55 0.97 17.83
N VAL A 73 -8.23 2.16 18.30
CA VAL A 73 -8.03 3.35 17.46
C VAL A 73 -6.72 4.03 17.84
N TRP A 74 -5.94 4.48 16.85
CA TRP A 74 -4.73 5.25 17.05
C TRP A 74 -4.84 6.60 16.35
N VAL A 75 -4.66 7.70 17.10
CA VAL A 75 -4.70 9.06 16.53
C VAL A 75 -3.55 9.89 17.09
N CYS A 76 -2.76 10.48 16.19
CA CYS A 76 -1.75 11.46 16.56
C CYS A 76 -2.41 12.84 16.74
N VAL A 77 -2.12 13.50 17.86
CA VAL A 77 -2.75 14.78 18.22
C VAL A 77 -1.85 15.95 17.84
N ALA A 78 -2.44 16.90 17.12
CA ALA A 78 -1.84 18.18 16.78
C ALA A 78 -1.38 18.97 18.03
N THR A 79 -0.31 19.77 17.92
CA THR A 79 0.15 20.70 18.98
C THR A 79 -0.97 21.59 19.52
N LYS A 80 -1.97 21.93 18.69
CA LYS A 80 -3.22 22.54 19.11
C LYS A 80 -4.33 21.50 19.10
N PHE A 81 -4.81 21.12 20.28
CA PHE A 81 -5.90 20.16 20.42
C PHE A 81 -7.21 20.72 19.86
N ASP A 82 -7.73 20.09 18.81
CA ASP A 82 -9.01 20.41 18.20
C ASP A 82 -9.95 19.19 18.29
N PRO A 83 -10.97 19.23 19.17
CA PRO A 83 -11.91 18.13 19.32
C PRO A 83 -12.61 17.72 18.03
N VAL A 84 -12.84 18.65 17.07
CA VAL A 84 -13.50 18.33 15.80
C VAL A 84 -12.62 17.43 14.96
N ASN A 85 -11.38 17.85 14.72
CA ASN A 85 -10.43 17.13 13.87
C ASN A 85 -10.02 15.80 14.49
N VAL A 86 -9.80 15.76 15.81
CA VAL A 86 -9.50 14.50 16.52
C VAL A 86 -10.69 13.53 16.46
N THR A 87 -11.92 14.00 16.70
CA THR A 87 -13.12 13.14 16.60
C THR A 87 -13.30 12.62 15.17
N LYS A 88 -13.03 13.46 14.18
CA LYS A 88 -13.09 13.07 12.77
C LYS A 88 -12.06 11.98 12.44
N ALA A 89 -10.79 12.16 12.83
CA ALA A 89 -9.74 11.17 12.63
C ALA A 89 -10.09 9.82 13.29
N ILE A 90 -10.65 9.84 14.50
CA ILE A 90 -11.13 8.62 15.18
C ILE A 90 -12.20 7.90 14.36
N ILE A 91 -13.17 8.64 13.80
CA ILE A 91 -14.23 8.03 12.98
C ILE A 91 -13.63 7.43 11.70
N GLU A 92 -12.74 8.16 11.02
CA GLU A 92 -12.09 7.72 9.79
C GLU A 92 -11.27 6.44 10.01
N GLU A 93 -10.61 6.32 11.17
CA GLU A 93 -9.88 5.12 11.58
C GLU A 93 -10.82 3.94 11.85
N ILE A 94 -11.93 4.16 12.56
CA ILE A 94 -12.95 3.12 12.82
C ILE A 94 -13.61 2.63 11.52
N THR A 95 -13.85 3.52 10.56
CA THR A 95 -14.60 3.19 9.33
C THR A 95 -13.71 2.88 8.13
N SER A 96 -12.39 3.02 8.25
CA SER A 96 -11.42 2.93 7.15
C SER A 96 -11.84 3.72 5.91
N SER A 97 -12.52 4.86 6.11
CA SER A 97 -13.13 5.66 5.05
C SER A 97 -13.20 7.14 5.42
N SER A 98 -13.02 8.02 4.42
CA SER A 98 -12.97 9.46 4.62
C SER A 98 -14.30 10.04 5.13
N CYS A 99 -14.26 10.91 6.12
CA CYS A 99 -15.43 11.49 6.76
C CYS A 99 -15.74 12.90 6.22
N CYS A 100 -16.91 13.06 5.60
CA CYS A 100 -17.37 14.32 5.02
C CYS A 100 -18.11 15.23 6.03
N ILE A 101 -18.22 14.83 7.30
CA ILE A 101 -19.00 15.52 8.32
C ILE A 101 -18.17 16.69 8.90
N VAL A 102 -18.73 17.90 8.86
CA VAL A 102 -18.05 19.14 9.32
C VAL A 102 -18.60 19.63 10.67
N SER A 103 -19.81 19.21 11.06
CA SER A 103 -20.48 19.65 12.28
C SER A 103 -20.09 18.79 13.48
N LEU A 104 -19.61 19.44 14.56
CA LEU A 104 -19.22 18.81 15.82
C LEU A 104 -20.35 17.92 16.40
N ASN A 105 -21.60 18.40 16.43
CA ASN A 105 -22.74 17.61 16.94
C ASN A 105 -23.01 16.34 16.12
N SER A 106 -22.83 16.42 14.80
CA SER A 106 -23.02 15.28 13.90
C SER A 106 -21.90 14.25 14.09
N LEU A 107 -20.64 14.70 14.21
CA LEU A 107 -19.48 13.84 14.53
C LEU A 107 -19.68 13.13 15.87
N GLN A 108 -20.15 13.83 16.90
CA GLN A 108 -20.44 13.25 18.20
C GLN A 108 -21.52 12.16 18.14
N THR A 109 -22.57 12.37 17.34
CA THR A 109 -23.66 11.39 17.20
C THR A 109 -23.19 10.13 16.48
N GLU A 110 -22.39 10.30 15.43
CA GLU A 110 -21.83 9.18 14.67
C GLU A 110 -20.83 8.38 15.52
N LEU A 111 -19.90 9.06 16.20
CA LEU A 111 -18.94 8.39 17.09
C LEU A 111 -19.67 7.61 18.20
N LYS A 112 -20.70 8.21 18.83
CA LYS A 112 -21.50 7.52 19.84
C LYS A 112 -22.17 6.26 19.30
N LYS A 113 -22.72 6.31 18.09
CA LYS A 113 -23.36 5.15 17.46
C LYS A 113 -22.38 4.00 17.23
N LYS A 114 -21.13 4.30 16.91
CA LYS A 114 -20.07 3.31 16.66
C LYS A 114 -19.51 2.69 17.95
N LEU A 115 -19.37 3.50 19.01
CA LEU A 115 -18.82 3.05 20.29
C LEU A 115 -19.87 2.37 21.19
N MET A 116 -21.16 2.62 20.98
CA MET A 116 -22.23 2.05 21.80
C MET A 116 -22.25 0.52 21.71
N GLY A 117 -22.18 -0.14 22.87
CA GLY A 117 -22.21 -1.61 22.96
C GLY A 117 -20.86 -2.29 22.76
N ASN A 118 -19.78 -1.54 22.53
CA ASN A 118 -18.43 -2.07 22.35
C ASN A 118 -17.50 -1.63 23.50
N THR A 119 -16.50 -2.44 23.81
CA THR A 119 -15.32 -2.04 24.57
C THR A 119 -14.26 -1.49 23.62
N PHE A 120 -13.64 -0.36 23.98
CA PHE A 120 -12.67 0.28 23.09
C PHE A 120 -11.40 0.74 23.78
N LEU A 121 -10.33 0.82 23.02
CA LEU A 121 -9.08 1.49 23.35
C LEU A 121 -8.81 2.60 22.32
N VAL A 122 -8.74 3.84 22.78
CA VAL A 122 -8.34 4.98 21.93
C VAL A 122 -6.97 5.48 22.38
N VAL A 123 -5.99 5.43 21.49
CA VAL A 123 -4.64 5.98 21.71
C VAL A 123 -4.57 7.38 21.13
N LEU A 124 -4.17 8.35 21.96
CA LEU A 124 -3.97 9.75 21.60
C LEU A 124 -2.48 10.09 21.79
N ASP A 125 -1.73 10.09 20.68
CA ASP A 125 -0.28 10.28 20.73
C ASP A 125 0.12 11.76 20.71
N ASP A 126 1.06 12.13 21.58
CA ASP A 126 1.71 13.43 21.76
C ASP A 126 0.75 14.61 21.98
N VAL A 127 -0.07 14.54 23.03
CA VAL A 127 -1.02 15.60 23.43
C VAL A 127 -0.32 16.76 24.17
N TRP A 128 -0.60 18.02 23.80
CA TRP A 128 0.06 19.22 24.37
C TRP A 128 -0.84 20.20 25.14
N ASN A 129 -2.17 20.10 25.01
CA ASN A 129 -3.09 21.17 25.43
C ASN A 129 -3.47 21.15 26.91
N ASN A 130 -3.55 22.33 27.53
CA ASN A 130 -3.86 22.52 28.95
C ASN A 130 -5.29 23.05 29.21
N GLN A 131 -6.19 23.02 28.23
CA GLN A 131 -7.55 23.55 28.37
C GLN A 131 -8.55 22.50 28.86
N GLN A 132 -8.84 22.52 30.16
CA GLN A 132 -9.74 21.57 30.85
C GLN A 132 -11.15 21.51 30.28
N THR A 133 -11.73 22.66 29.93
CA THR A 133 -13.11 22.71 29.43
C THR A 133 -13.30 22.00 28.09
N LEU A 134 -12.30 22.05 27.19
CA LEU A 134 -12.33 21.34 25.91
C LEU A 134 -12.17 19.83 26.10
N TRP A 135 -11.29 19.44 27.03
CA TRP A 135 -11.04 18.03 27.33
C TRP A 135 -12.25 17.35 27.98
N ASP A 136 -12.88 17.99 28.96
CA ASP A 136 -14.10 17.48 29.61
C ASP A 136 -15.25 17.26 28.60
N SER A 137 -15.36 18.14 27.60
CA SER A 137 -16.34 18.01 26.52
C SER A 137 -16.02 16.83 25.60
N PHE A 138 -14.73 16.60 25.33
CA PHE A 138 -14.25 15.52 24.47
C PHE A 138 -14.37 14.15 25.13
N VAL A 139 -13.98 14.00 26.40
CA VAL A 139 -14.07 12.73 27.14
C VAL A 139 -15.53 12.27 27.29
N LYS A 140 -16.48 13.21 27.42
CA LYS A 140 -17.93 12.90 27.47
C LYS A 140 -18.44 12.12 26.25
N LEU A 141 -17.72 12.15 25.14
CA LEU A 141 -18.09 11.39 23.93
C LEU A 141 -17.91 9.88 24.12
N PHE A 142 -16.93 9.50 24.93
CA PHE A 142 -16.53 8.12 25.18
C PHE A 142 -17.33 7.45 26.32
N LEU A 143 -18.12 8.21 27.07
CA LEU A 143 -18.97 7.69 28.16
C LEU A 143 -20.09 6.73 27.69
N CYS A 144 -20.30 6.58 26.38
CA CYS A 144 -21.28 5.66 25.80
C CYS A 144 -20.77 4.21 25.62
N GLY A 145 -19.47 3.97 25.85
CA GLY A 145 -18.86 2.65 25.73
C GLY A 145 -19.26 1.67 26.83
N ASN A 146 -19.00 0.39 26.59
CA ASN A 146 -19.12 -0.64 27.62
C ASN A 146 -18.08 -0.43 28.73
N LYS A 147 -18.39 -0.97 29.92
CA LYS A 147 -17.47 -0.98 31.06
C LYS A 147 -16.14 -1.63 30.66
N GLY A 148 -15.04 -1.01 31.13
CA GLY A 148 -13.69 -1.44 30.79
C GLY A 148 -13.08 -0.74 29.57
N SER A 149 -13.78 0.22 28.94
CA SER A 149 -13.20 1.03 27.85
C SER A 149 -12.10 1.97 28.36
N LYS A 150 -11.05 2.18 27.55
CA LYS A 150 -9.83 2.89 27.95
C LYS A 150 -9.43 3.96 26.93
N ILE A 151 -8.82 5.03 27.42
CA ILE A 151 -8.09 6.01 26.58
C ILE A 151 -6.64 6.00 27.06
N LEU A 152 -5.70 5.77 26.15
CA LEU A 152 -4.26 5.87 26.41
C LEU A 152 -3.75 7.14 25.74
N LEU A 153 -3.09 8.02 26.48
CA LEU A 153 -2.52 9.25 25.91
C LEU A 153 -1.03 9.34 26.21
N THR A 154 -0.25 9.85 25.26
CA THR A 154 1.15 10.18 25.50
C THR A 154 1.33 11.70 25.55
N THR A 155 2.15 12.21 26.45
CA THR A 155 2.40 13.67 26.57
C THR A 155 3.81 13.99 27.08
N ARG A 156 4.27 15.20 26.78
CA ARG A 156 5.52 15.79 27.30
C ARG A 156 5.29 16.82 28.40
N ASN A 157 4.03 17.15 28.69
CA ASN A 157 3.66 18.30 29.52
C ASN A 157 2.96 17.81 30.79
N GLU A 158 3.63 17.97 31.94
CA GLU A 158 3.14 17.62 33.28
C GLU A 158 1.77 18.27 33.60
N ASN A 159 1.48 19.43 33.01
CA ASN A 159 0.21 20.12 33.24
C ASN A 159 -0.98 19.46 32.51
N VAL A 160 -0.74 18.65 31.48
CA VAL A 160 -1.83 17.93 30.79
C VAL A 160 -2.46 16.92 31.75
N ASP A 161 -1.67 16.28 32.62
CA ASP A 161 -2.20 15.32 33.58
C ASP A 161 -3.18 15.96 34.58
N SER A 162 -2.88 17.18 35.04
CA SER A 162 -3.75 17.96 35.92
C SER A 162 -5.11 18.33 35.29
N VAL A 163 -5.19 18.30 33.96
CA VAL A 163 -6.34 18.71 33.16
C VAL A 163 -7.31 17.54 32.91
N VAL A 164 -6.85 16.28 32.96
CA VAL A 164 -7.65 15.07 32.64
C VAL A 164 -8.41 14.51 33.88
N SER A 165 -8.77 15.37 34.82
CA SER A 165 -8.95 15.12 36.27
C SER A 165 -10.06 14.17 36.79
N THR A 166 -10.62 13.22 36.04
CA THR A 166 -11.81 12.46 36.54
C THR A 166 -11.61 10.97 36.87
N THR A 167 -10.66 10.24 36.27
CA THR A 167 -10.38 8.81 36.60
C THR A 167 -9.01 8.38 36.03
N ASN A 168 -7.91 8.92 36.57
CA ASN A 168 -6.59 8.77 35.96
C ASN A 168 -5.70 7.74 36.65
N LEU A 169 -5.02 6.97 35.81
CA LEU A 169 -3.80 6.23 36.14
C LEU A 169 -2.65 6.91 35.39
N HIS A 170 -1.79 7.61 36.14
CA HIS A 170 -0.63 8.30 35.58
C HIS A 170 0.58 7.39 35.58
N TYR A 171 1.29 7.34 34.46
CA TYR A 171 2.53 6.59 34.31
C TYR A 171 3.65 7.51 33.82
N LYS A 172 4.58 7.83 34.72
CA LYS A 172 5.79 8.59 34.36
C LYS A 172 6.82 7.64 33.77
N LEU A 173 7.08 7.79 32.47
CA LEU A 173 8.06 6.99 31.76
C LEU A 173 9.47 7.50 32.06
N ASP A 174 10.21 6.69 32.81
CA ASP A 174 11.59 6.96 33.17
C ASP A 174 12.56 6.81 31.97
N ILE A 175 13.72 7.46 32.10
CA ILE A 175 14.83 7.30 31.16
C ILE A 175 15.32 5.85 31.12
N LEU A 176 15.90 5.42 30.00
CA LEU A 176 16.43 4.06 29.89
C LEU A 176 17.61 3.83 30.83
N SER A 177 17.72 2.59 31.34
CA SER A 177 18.88 2.18 32.12
C SER A 177 20.16 2.28 31.28
N ILE A 178 21.31 2.42 31.95
CA ILE A 178 22.60 2.49 31.26
C ILE A 178 22.90 1.21 30.49
N GLU A 179 22.46 0.04 30.98
CA GLU A 179 22.69 -1.25 30.32
C GLU A 179 21.81 -1.42 29.07
N ASP A 180 20.56 -0.95 29.10
CA ASP A 180 19.69 -0.96 27.92
C ASP A 180 20.19 0.02 26.86
N CYS A 181 20.61 1.21 27.29
CA CYS A 181 21.27 2.17 26.41
C CYS A 181 22.55 1.60 25.80
N TRP A 182 23.35 0.87 26.58
CA TRP A 182 24.58 0.24 26.10
C TRP A 182 24.29 -0.83 25.05
N SER A 183 23.28 -1.68 25.29
CA SER A 183 22.84 -2.71 24.35
C SER A 183 22.39 -2.10 23.01
N MET A 184 21.58 -1.05 23.09
CA MET A 184 21.14 -0.32 21.89
C MET A 184 22.30 0.38 21.18
N PHE A 185 23.23 0.98 21.92
CA PHE A 185 24.42 1.62 21.38
C PHE A 185 25.33 0.62 20.64
N LEU A 186 25.53 -0.58 21.18
CA LEU A 186 26.32 -1.64 20.53
C LEU A 186 25.72 -2.05 19.19
N LYS A 187 24.39 -2.20 19.11
CA LYS A 187 23.71 -2.50 17.85
C LYS A 187 23.94 -1.40 16.81
N HIS A 188 23.74 -0.14 17.18
CA HIS A 188 23.85 0.98 16.25
C HIS A 188 25.30 1.32 15.85
N SER A 189 26.28 1.09 16.72
CA SER A 189 27.72 1.29 16.40
C SER A 189 28.34 0.15 15.60
N SER A 190 27.62 -0.96 15.37
CA SER A 190 28.12 -2.17 14.69
C SER A 190 29.35 -2.79 15.37
N LEU A 191 29.52 -2.58 16.68
CA LEU A 191 30.65 -3.08 17.45
C LEU A 191 30.49 -4.57 17.77
N SER A 192 31.36 -5.40 17.21
CA SER A 192 31.38 -6.82 17.53
C SER A 192 32.02 -7.07 18.90
N THR A 193 31.31 -7.82 19.75
CA THR A 193 31.83 -8.36 21.02
C THR A 193 33.03 -9.30 20.85
N LYS A 194 33.32 -9.75 19.61
CA LYS A 194 34.46 -10.60 19.25
C LYS A 194 35.72 -9.81 18.86
N CYS A 195 35.67 -8.47 18.83
CA CYS A 195 36.79 -7.63 18.40
C CYS A 195 37.89 -7.52 19.49
N SER A 196 39.16 -7.59 19.10
CA SER A 196 40.30 -7.44 20.02
C SER A 196 40.35 -6.08 20.73
N GLN A 197 39.73 -5.05 20.15
CA GLN A 197 39.65 -3.69 20.70
C GLN A 197 38.41 -3.46 21.60
N TYR A 198 37.50 -4.44 21.69
CA TYR A 198 36.21 -4.31 22.37
C TYR A 198 36.35 -3.83 23.82
N ARG A 199 37.24 -4.45 24.62
CA ARG A 199 37.42 -4.08 26.03
C ARG A 199 37.88 -2.63 26.24
N ALA A 200 38.69 -2.10 25.33
CA ALA A 200 39.16 -0.72 25.42
C ALA A 200 38.05 0.27 25.05
N LEU A 201 37.28 -0.05 24.01
CA LEU A 201 36.16 0.77 23.51
C LEU A 201 34.94 0.72 24.42
N GLU A 202 34.68 -0.41 25.09
CA GLU A 202 33.57 -0.56 26.04
C GLU A 202 33.64 0.47 27.16
N SER A 203 34.83 0.66 27.77
CA SER A 203 34.98 1.61 28.87
C SER A 203 34.70 3.06 28.46
N ILE A 204 35.04 3.42 27.21
CA ILE A 204 34.83 4.76 26.65
C ILE A 204 33.37 4.92 26.24
N GLY A 205 32.82 3.93 25.55
CA GLY A 205 31.43 3.88 25.11
C GLY A 205 30.43 4.01 26.25
N ARG A 206 30.65 3.30 27.36
CA ARG A 206 29.80 3.41 28.55
C ARG A 206 29.82 4.83 29.16
N LYS A 207 30.95 5.53 29.10
CA LYS A 207 31.03 6.95 29.51
C LYS A 207 30.24 7.86 28.56
N ILE A 208 30.32 7.61 27.25
CA ILE A 208 29.54 8.36 26.24
C ILE A 208 28.04 8.12 26.45
N VAL A 209 27.61 6.86 26.61
CA VAL A 209 26.21 6.50 26.89
C VAL A 209 25.71 7.17 28.17
N LYS A 210 26.53 7.26 29.21
CA LYS A 210 26.18 7.99 30.43
C LYS A 210 25.92 9.48 30.17
N LYS A 211 26.65 10.11 29.24
CA LYS A 211 26.40 11.51 28.82
C LYS A 211 25.11 11.68 28.01
N CYS A 212 24.53 10.61 27.45
CA CYS A 212 23.22 10.66 26.77
C CYS A 212 22.03 10.74 27.73
N LYS A 213 22.25 10.63 29.05
CA LYS A 213 21.22 10.72 30.10
C LYS A 213 20.00 9.80 29.85
N GLY A 214 20.25 8.61 29.29
CA GLY A 214 19.20 7.60 29.06
C GLY A 214 18.20 7.93 27.93
N LEU A 215 18.52 8.88 27.04
CA LEU A 215 17.68 9.24 25.89
C LEU A 215 17.95 8.31 24.68
N PRO A 216 16.97 7.50 24.24
CA PRO A 216 17.18 6.55 23.15
C PRO A 216 17.68 7.20 21.85
N LEU A 217 17.07 8.31 21.42
CA LEU A 217 17.47 8.98 20.16
C LEU A 217 18.93 9.43 20.21
N ALA A 218 19.37 10.03 21.31
CA ALA A 218 20.75 10.46 21.51
C ALA A 218 21.74 9.29 21.43
N VAL A 219 21.39 8.17 22.06
CA VAL A 219 22.21 6.95 22.05
C VAL A 219 22.29 6.35 20.64
N LYS A 220 21.17 6.24 19.91
CA LYS A 220 21.15 5.75 18.52
C LYS A 220 22.01 6.63 17.61
N THR A 221 21.87 7.94 17.73
CA THR A 221 22.60 8.93 16.93
C THR A 221 24.10 8.89 17.18
N LEU A 222 24.55 8.79 18.43
CA LEU A 222 25.99 8.67 18.74
C LEU A 222 26.54 7.29 18.41
N GLY A 223 25.74 6.22 18.56
CA GLY A 223 26.10 4.89 18.08
C GLY A 223 26.37 4.91 16.58
N GLY A 224 25.49 5.54 15.79
CA GLY A 224 25.66 5.73 14.35
C GLY A 224 26.88 6.59 14.00
N LEU A 225 27.15 7.68 14.73
CA LEU A 225 28.33 8.52 14.56
C LEU A 225 29.64 7.73 14.74
N LEU A 226 29.68 6.86 15.75
CA LEU A 226 30.86 6.09 16.15
C LEU A 226 31.01 4.77 15.39
N ARG A 227 30.11 4.50 14.43
CA ARG A 227 30.15 3.31 13.59
C ARG A 227 31.45 3.28 12.79
N ASN A 228 32.17 2.16 12.89
CA ASN A 228 33.45 1.92 12.20
C ASN A 228 34.55 2.97 12.51
N LYS A 229 34.51 3.59 13.71
CA LYS A 229 35.54 4.54 14.19
C LYS A 229 36.56 3.90 15.12
N TYR A 230 37.74 4.51 15.22
CA TYR A 230 38.83 4.01 16.08
C TYR A 230 38.76 4.60 17.48
N LYS A 231 39.54 4.05 18.42
CA LYS A 231 39.55 4.45 19.83
C LYS A 231 39.82 5.94 20.04
N GLU A 232 40.70 6.51 19.22
CA GLU A 232 41.08 7.92 19.26
C GLU A 232 39.87 8.83 18.98
N ASP A 233 39.05 8.47 17.99
CA ASP A 233 37.82 9.20 17.64
C ASP A 233 36.82 9.22 18.82
N TRP A 234 36.73 8.10 19.55
CA TRP A 234 35.83 7.98 20.70
C TRP A 234 36.25 8.88 21.86
N ASN A 235 37.56 8.99 22.12
CA ASN A 235 38.09 9.89 23.14
C ASN A 235 37.85 11.36 22.77
N ILE A 236 38.10 11.73 21.50
CA ILE A 236 37.83 13.08 20.99
C ILE A 236 36.35 13.46 21.20
N ILE A 237 35.43 12.55 20.91
CA ILE A 237 34.00 12.77 21.13
C ILE A 237 33.67 12.86 22.62
N LEU A 238 34.23 12.00 23.46
CA LEU A 238 33.98 12.00 24.90
C LEU A 238 34.44 13.30 25.58
N GLU A 239 35.58 13.84 25.15
CA GLU A 239 36.25 15.03 25.71
C GLU A 239 35.78 16.35 25.09
N SER A 240 34.81 16.32 24.17
CA SER A 240 34.29 17.51 23.50
C SER A 240 33.69 18.56 24.46
N GLU A 241 34.05 19.83 24.28
CA GLU A 241 33.48 20.96 25.07
C GLU A 241 31.98 21.17 24.82
N ILE A 242 31.43 20.61 23.74
CA ILE A 242 30.01 20.70 23.37
C ILE A 242 29.10 20.08 24.44
N TRP A 243 29.64 19.14 25.23
CA TRP A 243 28.93 18.55 26.36
C TRP A 243 28.63 19.54 27.49
N GLU A 244 29.33 20.67 27.55
CA GLU A 244 29.19 21.69 28.60
C GLU A 244 28.22 22.81 28.24
N LEU A 245 27.64 22.79 27.03
CA LEU A 245 26.60 23.73 26.64
C LEU A 245 25.36 23.54 27.52
N SER A 246 24.89 24.61 28.17
CA SER A 246 23.70 24.61 29.04
C SER A 246 22.45 24.22 28.24
N GLU A 247 21.72 23.23 28.74
CA GLU A 247 20.39 22.85 28.21
C GLU A 247 19.38 24.00 28.38
N ASP A 248 19.54 24.82 29.42
CA ASP A 248 18.63 25.92 29.78
C ASP A 248 18.62 27.10 28.79
N ASP A 249 19.73 27.35 28.08
CA ASP A 249 19.83 28.50 27.15
C ASP A 249 19.41 28.15 25.70
N SER A 250 19.40 26.87 25.32
CA SER A 250 19.25 26.45 23.92
C SER A 250 18.10 25.47 23.63
N LYS A 251 17.49 24.84 24.64
CA LYS A 251 16.49 23.76 24.49
C LYS A 251 16.94 22.55 23.65
N ILE A 252 18.22 22.45 23.31
CA ILE A 252 18.78 21.40 22.46
C ILE A 252 19.52 20.39 23.30
N VAL A 253 19.33 19.12 22.98
CA VAL A 253 20.03 18.01 23.63
C VAL A 253 21.52 18.02 23.21
N PRO A 254 22.48 18.20 24.15
CA PRO A 254 23.91 18.30 23.81
C PRO A 254 24.46 17.10 23.03
N ALA A 255 23.95 15.90 23.29
CA ALA A 255 24.31 14.69 22.57
C ALA A 255 23.99 14.78 21.06
N LEU A 256 22.88 15.42 20.68
CA LEU A 256 22.52 15.61 19.28
C LEU A 256 23.42 16.69 18.63
N SER A 257 23.73 17.76 19.37
CA SER A 257 24.69 18.79 18.94
C SER A 257 26.08 18.24 18.65
N VAL A 258 26.56 17.29 19.48
CA VAL A 258 27.82 16.57 19.24
C VAL A 258 27.75 15.84 17.90
N SER A 259 26.68 15.10 17.64
CA SER A 259 26.54 14.37 16.38
C SER A 259 26.52 15.28 15.16
N TYR A 260 25.83 16.42 15.26
CA TYR A 260 25.86 17.44 14.22
C TYR A 260 27.25 18.03 14.02
N HIS A 261 27.97 18.35 15.10
CA HIS A 261 29.30 18.94 15.02
C HIS A 261 30.31 18.06 14.28
N TYR A 262 30.21 16.74 14.44
CA TYR A 262 31.07 15.76 13.75
C TYR A 262 30.51 15.28 12.39
N LEU A 263 29.48 15.92 11.84
CA LEU A 263 29.13 15.76 10.43
C LEU A 263 30.15 16.48 9.53
N PRO A 264 30.50 15.92 8.36
CA PRO A 264 31.20 16.66 7.32
C PRO A 264 30.45 17.94 6.95
N SER A 265 31.19 18.97 6.51
CA SER A 265 30.64 20.31 6.21
C SER A 265 29.48 20.27 5.22
N ASP A 266 29.56 19.43 4.19
CA ASP A 266 28.52 19.36 3.14
C ASP A 266 27.24 18.70 3.68
N LEU A 267 27.39 17.67 4.52
CA LEU A 267 26.27 17.01 5.19
C LEU A 267 25.58 17.92 6.21
N LYS A 268 26.34 18.77 6.91
CA LYS A 268 25.75 19.80 7.80
C LYS A 268 24.82 20.73 7.04
N GLN A 269 25.24 21.17 5.85
CA GLN A 269 24.41 22.06 5.02
C GLN A 269 23.16 21.34 4.49
N CYS A 270 23.31 20.08 4.05
CA CYS A 270 22.18 19.24 3.61
C CYS A 270 21.15 19.06 4.73
N PHE A 271 21.60 18.75 5.95
CA PHE A 271 20.73 18.59 7.11
C PHE A 271 20.05 19.91 7.54
N VAL A 272 20.80 21.00 7.64
CA VAL A 272 20.24 22.31 8.00
C VAL A 272 19.21 22.77 6.98
N TYR A 273 19.42 22.49 5.69
CA TYR A 273 18.42 22.78 4.66
C TYR A 273 17.06 22.14 4.94
N CYS A 274 17.04 20.97 5.55
CA CYS A 274 15.81 20.27 5.89
C CYS A 274 14.99 20.99 6.99
N SER A 275 15.51 22.02 7.66
CA SER A 275 14.72 22.86 8.58
C SER A 275 13.57 23.61 7.88
N LEU A 276 13.62 23.72 6.55
CA LEU A 276 12.55 24.31 5.73
C LEU A 276 11.30 23.44 5.70
N TYR A 277 11.43 22.13 5.93
CA TYR A 277 10.30 21.24 5.94
C TYR A 277 9.43 21.50 7.18
N PRO A 278 8.10 21.34 7.09
CA PRO A 278 7.22 21.33 8.26
C PRO A 278 7.67 20.27 9.28
N GLU A 279 7.28 20.48 10.55
CA GLU A 279 7.50 19.46 11.58
C GLU A 279 6.78 18.17 11.18
N ASP A 280 7.44 17.03 11.41
CA ASP A 280 6.98 15.69 11.04
C ASP A 280 6.65 15.49 9.55
N TYR A 281 7.05 16.39 8.65
CA TYR A 281 6.75 16.23 7.22
C TYR A 281 7.39 14.96 6.65
N GLN A 282 6.60 14.15 5.95
CA GLN A 282 7.09 12.98 5.23
C GLN A 282 7.63 13.40 3.86
N PHE A 283 8.93 13.19 3.63
CA PHE A 283 9.58 13.57 2.38
C PHE A 283 10.10 12.35 1.62
N ASP A 284 10.04 12.46 0.29
CA ASP A 284 10.67 11.52 -0.63
C ASP A 284 12.19 11.77 -0.69
N LYS A 285 12.95 10.68 -0.66
CA LYS A 285 14.41 10.72 -0.68
C LYS A 285 14.96 11.33 -1.97
N GLU A 286 14.39 10.97 -3.12
CA GLU A 286 14.90 11.42 -4.42
C GLU A 286 14.59 12.89 -4.64
N GLU A 287 13.39 13.35 -4.26
CA GLU A 287 13.01 14.76 -4.30
C GLU A 287 13.99 15.64 -3.50
N LEU A 288 14.36 15.23 -2.28
CA LEU A 288 15.31 15.96 -1.45
C LEU A 288 16.71 16.00 -2.08
N ILE A 289 17.17 14.90 -2.67
CA ILE A 289 18.48 14.84 -3.35
C ILE A 289 18.53 15.81 -4.54
N LEU A 290 17.46 15.88 -5.35
CA LEU A 290 17.37 16.81 -6.48
C LEU A 290 17.43 18.28 -6.03
N ILE A 291 16.83 18.59 -4.87
CA ILE A 291 16.89 19.91 -4.27
C ILE A 291 18.32 20.23 -3.77
N TRP A 292 18.99 19.29 -3.11
CA TRP A 292 20.39 19.47 -2.70
C TRP A 292 21.33 19.68 -3.90
N MET A 293 21.07 19.01 -5.03
CA MET A 293 21.79 19.25 -6.29
C MET A 293 21.58 20.68 -6.80
N ALA A 294 20.33 21.14 -6.82
CA ALA A 294 19.98 22.47 -7.31
C ALA A 294 20.57 23.60 -6.44
N GLU A 295 20.66 23.40 -5.13
CA GLU A 295 21.30 24.36 -4.22
C GLU A 295 22.83 24.29 -4.20
N ASP A 296 23.44 23.31 -4.89
CA ASP A 296 24.89 23.09 -4.95
C ASP A 296 25.49 22.60 -3.62
N LEU A 297 24.72 21.80 -2.86
CA LEU A 297 25.13 21.25 -1.57
C LEU A 297 25.94 19.94 -1.68
N LEU A 298 26.00 19.36 -2.88
CA LEU A 298 26.68 18.09 -3.14
C LEU A 298 28.03 18.32 -3.81
N GLN A 299 29.10 17.82 -3.20
CA GLN A 299 30.46 17.95 -3.76
C GLN A 299 30.75 16.82 -4.75
N PRO A 300 31.27 17.11 -5.95
CA PRO A 300 31.70 16.08 -6.89
C PRO A 300 32.83 15.22 -6.31
N MET A 301 32.66 13.89 -6.31
CA MET A 301 33.68 12.93 -5.87
C MET A 301 34.08 12.01 -7.02
N GLY A 302 35.23 12.30 -7.64
CA GLY A 302 35.77 11.51 -8.74
C GLY A 302 34.83 11.47 -9.96
N LYS A 303 34.48 10.27 -10.42
CA LYS A 303 33.58 10.04 -11.57
C LYS A 303 32.12 9.78 -11.17
N SER A 304 31.77 9.89 -9.89
CA SER A 304 30.41 9.62 -9.41
C SER A 304 29.45 10.73 -9.83
N THR A 305 28.23 10.36 -10.22
CA THR A 305 27.17 11.33 -10.50
C THR A 305 26.69 11.99 -9.21
N LEU A 306 26.17 13.22 -9.30
CA LEU A 306 25.67 13.96 -8.13
C LEU A 306 24.51 13.21 -7.46
N GLU A 307 23.67 12.54 -8.23
CA GLU A 307 22.59 11.69 -7.74
C GLU A 307 23.12 10.57 -6.84
N LYS A 308 24.21 9.89 -7.24
CA LYS A 308 24.84 8.83 -6.43
C LYS A 308 25.43 9.41 -5.14
N ILE A 309 26.06 10.58 -5.22
CA ILE A 309 26.63 11.27 -4.05
C ILE A 309 25.53 11.69 -3.07
N GLY A 310 24.42 12.24 -3.58
CA GLY A 310 23.25 12.58 -2.77
C GLY A 310 22.66 11.38 -2.05
N ARG A 311 22.58 10.21 -2.70
CA ARG A 311 22.15 8.95 -2.04
C ARG A 311 23.10 8.53 -0.92
N VAL A 312 24.41 8.68 -1.10
CA VAL A 312 25.41 8.40 -0.06
C VAL A 312 25.23 9.34 1.12
N TYR A 313 25.07 10.65 0.88
CA TYR A 313 24.84 11.64 1.94
C TYR A 313 23.55 11.36 2.70
N PHE A 314 22.47 11.05 1.98
CA PHE A 314 21.19 10.69 2.58
C PHE A 314 21.32 9.45 3.47
N HIS A 315 21.97 8.38 2.99
CA HIS A 315 22.18 7.16 3.77
C HIS A 315 23.05 7.41 5.02
N GLU A 316 24.02 8.32 4.97
CA GLU A 316 24.81 8.69 6.14
C GLU A 316 23.95 9.39 7.21
N LEU A 317 23.03 10.29 6.80
CA LEU A 317 22.09 10.94 7.73
C LEU A 317 21.11 9.92 8.34
N VAL A 318 20.62 8.96 7.56
CA VAL A 318 19.80 7.84 8.05
C VAL A 318 20.60 6.96 9.03
N ALA A 319 21.84 6.61 8.68
CA ALA A 319 22.70 5.78 9.52
C ALA A 319 23.02 6.41 10.88
N ARG A 320 23.03 7.74 10.96
CA ARG A 320 23.17 8.52 12.20
C ARG A 320 21.84 8.89 12.85
N SER A 321 20.72 8.35 12.36
CA SER A 321 19.37 8.58 12.86
C SER A 321 18.89 10.04 12.81
N PHE A 322 19.46 10.86 11.92
CA PHE A 322 18.95 12.21 11.62
C PHE A 322 17.62 12.14 10.86
N PHE A 323 17.49 11.12 10.00
CA PHE A 323 16.25 10.75 9.33
C PHE A 323 15.84 9.35 9.73
N GLN A 324 14.55 9.10 9.75
CA GLN A 324 13.94 7.81 10.08
C GLN A 324 12.98 7.42 8.96
N PRO A 325 12.84 6.13 8.61
CA PRO A 325 11.77 5.69 7.72
C PRO A 325 10.41 6.13 8.27
N SER A 326 9.49 6.51 7.39
CA SER A 326 8.11 6.80 7.77
C SER A 326 7.41 5.50 8.12
N SER A 327 6.71 5.50 9.25
CA SER A 327 5.94 4.36 9.73
C SER A 327 4.66 4.12 8.91
N THR A 328 4.12 5.16 8.25
CA THR A 328 2.92 5.04 7.40
C THR A 328 3.26 4.55 5.98
N ASN A 329 4.46 4.84 5.50
CA ASN A 329 4.89 4.49 4.15
C ASN A 329 6.40 4.26 4.13
N GLY A 330 6.82 3.01 4.05
CA GLY A 330 8.24 2.63 4.08
C GLY A 330 9.09 3.19 2.93
N SER A 331 8.50 3.83 1.92
CA SER A 331 9.25 4.55 0.88
C SER A 331 9.60 6.00 1.26
N LEU A 332 8.94 6.58 2.26
CA LEU A 332 9.12 7.96 2.72
C LEU A 332 9.95 8.02 3.99
N PHE A 333 10.45 9.21 4.32
CA PHE A 333 11.25 9.46 5.51
C PHE A 333 10.71 10.65 6.30
N VAL A 334 10.98 10.66 7.60
CA VAL A 334 10.60 11.71 8.54
C VAL A 334 11.83 12.16 9.34
N MET A 335 11.85 13.43 9.72
CA MET A 335 12.81 13.98 10.68
C MET A 335 12.13 14.13 12.04
N HIS A 336 12.65 13.44 13.06
CA HIS A 336 12.14 13.53 14.43
C HIS A 336 12.19 14.96 14.96
N ASP A 337 11.19 15.40 15.73
CA ASP A 337 11.08 16.74 16.35
C ASP A 337 12.40 17.30 16.90
N LEU A 338 13.09 16.57 17.78
CA LEU A 338 14.37 17.02 18.35
C LEU A 338 15.47 17.25 17.29
N MET A 339 15.47 16.51 16.18
CA MET A 339 16.35 16.77 15.03
C MET A 339 15.87 17.98 14.23
N HIS A 340 14.55 18.18 14.12
CA HIS A 340 13.96 19.37 13.51
C HIS A 340 14.36 20.64 14.27
N ASP A 341 14.26 20.63 15.59
CA ASP A 341 14.69 21.72 16.48
C ASP A 341 16.18 22.01 16.32
N LEU A 342 17.01 20.95 16.26
CA LEU A 342 18.45 21.06 16.01
C LEU A 342 18.75 21.71 14.65
N ALA A 343 18.08 21.25 13.58
CA ALA A 343 18.23 21.81 12.24
C ALA A 343 17.83 23.29 12.23
N THR A 344 16.69 23.62 12.84
CA THR A 344 16.14 24.98 12.95
C THR A 344 17.07 25.92 13.70
N PHE A 345 17.68 25.46 14.80
CA PHE A 345 18.66 26.23 15.55
C PHE A 345 19.88 26.61 14.72
N PHE A 346 20.46 25.63 14.00
CA PHE A 346 21.62 25.87 13.14
C PHE A 346 21.29 26.59 11.83
N ALA A 347 20.04 26.56 11.38
CA ALA A 347 19.56 27.32 10.22
C ALA A 347 19.71 28.83 10.42
N SER A 348 19.60 29.30 11.67
CA SER A 348 19.79 30.71 12.01
C SER A 348 18.90 31.62 11.13
N LYS A 349 19.41 32.80 10.75
CA LYS A 349 18.69 33.81 9.97
C LYS A 349 18.67 33.56 8.46
N PHE A 350 19.31 32.49 7.99
CA PHE A 350 19.43 32.21 6.54
C PHE A 350 18.26 31.37 6.01
N TYR A 351 17.58 30.64 6.88
CA TYR A 351 16.44 29.79 6.56
C TYR A 351 15.23 30.31 7.33
N PHE A 352 14.12 30.49 6.64
CA PHE A 352 12.90 30.99 7.25
C PHE A 352 11.71 30.16 6.82
N ARG A 353 11.00 29.61 7.80
CA ARG A 353 9.73 28.91 7.59
C ARG A 353 8.61 29.81 8.06
N VAL A 354 7.70 30.16 7.16
CA VAL A 354 6.54 30.96 7.51
C VAL A 354 5.52 30.06 8.20
N LYS A 355 5.40 30.18 9.54
CA LYS A 355 4.34 29.55 10.34
C LYS A 355 3.15 30.51 10.50
N GLU A 356 1.95 29.98 10.73
CA GLU A 356 0.75 30.79 10.99
C GLU A 356 0.87 31.67 12.25
N PHE A 357 0.15 32.80 12.25
CA PHE A 357 -0.03 33.75 13.36
C PHE A 357 1.19 34.52 13.90
N GLY A 358 2.32 34.58 13.18
CA GLY A 358 3.40 35.55 13.45
C GLY A 358 3.29 36.85 12.62
N ASN A 359 3.64 37.99 13.21
CA ASN A 359 3.69 39.29 12.53
C ASN A 359 4.69 39.24 11.34
N PRO A 360 4.32 39.66 10.12
CA PRO A 360 5.17 39.56 8.92
C PRO A 360 6.40 40.49 8.92
N HIS A 361 6.61 41.29 9.97
CA HIS A 361 7.80 42.14 10.17
C HIS A 361 9.11 41.37 10.49
N VAL A 362 9.14 40.03 10.35
CA VAL A 362 10.19 39.16 10.91
C VAL A 362 11.11 38.52 9.85
N ILE A 363 10.88 38.73 8.55
CA ILE A 363 11.77 38.17 7.51
C ILE A 363 13.03 39.03 7.40
N ASP A 364 14.16 38.48 7.89
CA ASP A 364 15.46 39.14 7.85
C ASP A 364 15.97 39.23 6.39
N SER A 365 16.57 40.36 6.02
CA SER A 365 17.22 40.56 4.72
C SER A 365 18.31 39.52 4.38
N LYS A 366 18.83 38.82 5.40
CA LYS A 366 19.79 37.72 5.29
C LYS A 366 19.15 36.38 4.90
N THR A 367 17.82 36.27 4.92
CA THR A 367 17.09 35.06 4.49
C THR A 367 17.49 34.72 3.06
N ARG A 368 17.86 33.45 2.83
CA ARG A 368 18.22 32.88 1.52
C ARG A 368 17.30 31.74 1.14
N HIS A 369 16.77 31.02 2.10
CA HIS A 369 15.89 29.90 1.85
C HIS A 369 14.59 30.12 2.59
N LEU A 370 13.47 30.03 1.88
CA LEU A 370 12.15 30.24 2.43
C LEU A 370 11.23 29.08 2.10
N SER A 371 10.50 28.62 3.11
CA SER A 371 9.37 27.72 2.92
C SER A 371 8.07 28.37 3.37
N TYR A 372 7.02 28.08 2.62
CA TYR A 372 5.68 28.56 2.85
C TYR A 372 4.73 27.37 2.93
N THR A 373 4.02 27.28 4.04
CA THR A 373 3.08 26.20 4.30
C THR A 373 1.67 26.80 4.31
N THR A 374 0.80 26.36 3.39
CA THR A 374 -0.56 26.93 3.24
C THR A 374 -1.66 26.03 3.79
N LYS A 375 -2.67 26.68 4.41
CA LYS A 375 -4.00 26.09 4.62
C LYS A 375 -4.98 26.51 3.51
N PRO A 376 -6.10 25.78 3.29
CA PRO A 376 -7.07 26.01 2.21
C PRO A 376 -7.76 27.39 2.15
N TRP A 377 -7.40 28.33 3.03
CA TRP A 377 -8.00 29.67 3.11
C TRP A 377 -6.95 30.79 3.32
N ASP A 378 -5.66 30.48 3.20
CA ASP A 378 -4.61 31.47 3.42
C ASP A 378 -4.58 32.53 2.33
N ARG A 379 -4.61 33.81 2.75
CA ARG A 379 -4.44 34.93 1.81
C ARG A 379 -2.98 35.03 1.39
N ILE A 380 -2.75 35.00 0.08
CA ILE A 380 -1.43 35.09 -0.58
C ILE A 380 -0.76 36.46 -0.38
N SER A 381 -1.46 37.45 0.22
CA SER A 381 -0.91 38.78 0.54
C SER A 381 0.39 38.74 1.36
N ARG A 382 0.65 37.67 2.14
CA ARG A 382 1.89 37.48 2.91
C ARG A 382 3.10 37.08 2.05
N LEU A 383 2.88 36.46 0.90
CA LEU A 383 3.93 36.12 -0.05
C LEU A 383 4.62 37.39 -0.57
N ARG A 384 3.83 38.44 -0.83
CA ARG A 384 4.33 39.77 -1.23
C ARG A 384 5.25 40.36 -0.17
N GLU A 385 4.89 40.28 1.11
CA GLU A 385 5.70 40.77 2.22
C GLU A 385 7.02 39.98 2.33
N ALA A 386 6.95 38.65 2.18
CA ALA A 386 8.13 37.79 2.17
C ALA A 386 9.10 38.10 1.02
N CYS A 387 8.58 38.33 -0.18
CA CYS A 387 9.37 38.74 -1.35
C CYS A 387 10.06 40.09 -1.12
N ASN A 388 9.40 41.03 -0.45
CA ASN A 388 9.96 42.34 -0.14
C ASN A 388 11.12 42.25 0.88
N GLY A 389 11.00 41.38 1.89
CA GLY A 389 12.01 41.18 2.93
C GLY A 389 13.25 40.41 2.46
N ALA A 390 13.09 39.42 1.58
CA ALA A 390 14.14 38.47 1.20
C ALA A 390 14.59 38.60 -0.27
N ARG A 391 15.16 39.74 -0.65
CA ARG A 391 15.55 40.05 -2.06
C ARG A 391 16.63 39.13 -2.68
N HIS A 392 17.39 38.42 -1.86
CA HIS A 392 18.48 37.53 -2.30
C HIS A 392 18.13 36.05 -2.10
N MET A 393 16.84 35.73 -2.09
CA MET A 393 16.34 34.37 -1.93
C MET A 393 16.84 33.47 -3.07
N ARG A 394 17.25 32.25 -2.69
CA ARG A 394 17.68 31.16 -3.56
C ARG A 394 16.64 30.05 -3.62
N THR A 395 15.90 29.84 -2.53
CA THR A 395 14.88 28.80 -2.45
C THR A 395 13.54 29.38 -2.08
N PHE A 396 12.51 28.97 -2.81
CA PHE A 396 11.12 29.04 -2.39
C PHE A 396 10.48 27.65 -2.48
N LEU A 397 10.10 27.07 -1.33
CA LEU A 397 9.36 25.81 -1.25
C LEU A 397 7.93 26.05 -0.79
N HIS A 398 6.97 25.51 -1.53
CA HIS A 398 5.58 25.49 -1.13
C HIS A 398 5.18 24.10 -0.61
N PHE A 399 4.56 24.07 0.57
CA PHE A 399 3.98 22.86 1.15
C PHE A 399 2.46 23.05 1.29
N HIS A 400 1.69 22.24 0.56
CA HIS A 400 0.24 22.23 0.65
C HIS A 400 -0.22 21.18 1.67
N LEU A 401 -1.06 21.57 2.63
CA LEU A 401 -1.41 20.74 3.78
C LEU A 401 -2.67 19.85 3.61
N LEU A 402 -3.43 20.01 2.53
CA LEU A 402 -4.69 19.27 2.28
C LEU A 402 -4.91 18.89 0.81
N HIS A 403 -5.56 17.77 0.51
CA HIS A 403 -6.07 17.45 -0.84
C HIS A 403 -7.35 18.25 -1.17
N SER A 404 -7.34 19.58 -1.01
CA SER A 404 -8.49 20.39 -1.41
C SER A 404 -8.46 20.64 -2.91
N HIS A 405 -9.38 20.03 -3.66
CA HIS A 405 -9.62 20.29 -5.09
C HIS A 405 -10.20 21.69 -5.38
N GLN A 406 -10.23 22.60 -4.41
CA GLN A 406 -10.74 23.95 -4.63
C GLN A 406 -9.64 24.83 -5.21
N SER A 407 -9.79 25.17 -6.48
CA SER A 407 -8.98 26.17 -7.15
C SER A 407 -9.23 27.53 -6.49
N ILE A 408 -8.30 27.98 -5.67
CA ILE A 408 -8.22 29.40 -5.34
C ILE A 408 -7.68 30.07 -6.59
N ASP A 409 -8.51 30.86 -7.27
CA ASP A 409 -8.02 31.74 -8.34
C ASP A 409 -7.10 32.75 -7.66
N ILE A 410 -5.80 32.54 -7.81
CA ILE A 410 -4.77 33.43 -7.30
C ILE A 410 -4.93 34.74 -8.06
N GLU A 411 -5.09 35.87 -7.35
CA GLU A 411 -4.89 37.17 -7.97
C GLU A 411 -3.52 37.14 -8.68
N SER A 412 -3.57 37.29 -10.01
CA SER A 412 -2.47 37.15 -10.97
C SER A 412 -1.16 37.86 -10.56
N ASP A 413 -1.21 38.79 -9.61
CA ASP A 413 -0.13 39.70 -9.23
C ASP A 413 0.83 39.14 -8.17
N SER A 414 0.44 38.15 -7.36
CA SER A 414 1.23 37.80 -6.17
C SER A 414 2.47 36.98 -6.47
N TRP A 415 2.40 36.03 -7.39
CA TRP A 415 3.54 35.18 -7.74
C TRP A 415 4.44 35.84 -8.81
N LEU A 416 3.95 36.86 -9.54
CA LEU A 416 4.78 37.75 -10.36
C LEU A 416 5.89 38.45 -9.54
N LEU A 417 5.68 38.63 -8.23
CA LEU A 417 6.67 39.20 -7.32
C LEU A 417 7.82 38.24 -7.03
N LEU A 418 7.57 36.92 -6.99
CA LEU A 418 8.64 35.92 -6.86
C LEU A 418 9.56 35.93 -8.08
N LEU A 419 9.03 36.27 -9.26
CA LEU A 419 9.82 36.36 -10.50
C LEU A 419 10.75 37.58 -10.56
N GLN A 420 10.63 38.50 -9.59
CA GLN A 420 11.60 39.58 -9.38
C GLN A 420 12.85 39.10 -8.62
N LEU A 421 12.80 37.93 -7.97
CA LEU A 421 13.89 37.36 -7.18
C LEU A 421 14.91 36.66 -8.09
N LYS A 422 15.79 37.43 -8.72
CA LYS A 422 16.75 36.94 -9.72
C LYS A 422 17.77 35.92 -9.22
N CYS A 423 17.91 35.75 -7.89
CA CYS A 423 18.85 34.81 -7.28
C CYS A 423 18.28 33.39 -7.07
N LEU A 424 17.02 33.13 -7.44
CA LEU A 424 16.37 31.84 -7.22
C LEU A 424 17.07 30.70 -7.98
N ARG A 425 17.27 29.59 -7.28
CA ARG A 425 17.79 28.29 -7.74
C ARG A 425 16.75 27.20 -7.63
N VAL A 426 15.95 27.19 -6.56
CA VAL A 426 14.88 26.23 -6.30
C VAL A 426 13.55 26.97 -6.19
N LEU A 427 12.60 26.58 -7.03
CA LEU A 427 11.23 27.10 -7.01
C LEU A 427 10.25 25.92 -7.08
N SER A 428 9.46 25.73 -6.03
CA SER A 428 8.38 24.74 -6.01
C SER A 428 7.03 25.41 -5.81
N PHE A 429 6.14 25.17 -6.76
CA PHE A 429 4.71 25.44 -6.72
C PHE A 429 3.90 24.14 -6.74
N LYS A 430 4.46 23.07 -6.17
CA LYS A 430 3.77 21.79 -6.02
C LYS A 430 2.42 22.00 -5.33
N CYS A 431 1.37 21.43 -5.93
CA CYS A 431 -0.04 21.58 -5.51
C CYS A 431 -0.56 23.03 -5.47
N PHE A 432 0.11 23.99 -6.12
CA PHE A 432 -0.36 25.37 -6.18
C PHE A 432 -1.39 25.52 -7.33
N PRO A 433 -2.49 26.27 -7.16
CA PRO A 433 -3.54 26.38 -8.17
C PRO A 433 -3.16 27.33 -9.33
N ILE A 434 -2.06 27.03 -10.04
CA ILE A 434 -1.54 27.81 -11.17
C ILE A 434 -2.00 27.18 -12.48
N LYS A 435 -2.70 27.97 -13.31
CA LYS A 435 -3.13 27.55 -14.66
C LYS A 435 -2.13 27.91 -15.76
N SER A 436 -1.31 28.93 -15.55
CA SER A 436 -0.29 29.39 -16.51
C SER A 436 0.90 30.06 -15.82
N LEU A 437 2.07 29.97 -16.45
CA LEU A 437 3.26 30.75 -16.08
C LEU A 437 3.47 31.91 -17.08
N PRO A 438 4.18 32.99 -16.70
CA PRO A 438 4.30 34.23 -17.45
C PRO A 438 5.66 34.25 -18.14
N ASP A 439 5.87 35.16 -19.09
CA ASP A 439 7.14 35.15 -19.81
C ASP A 439 8.35 35.56 -18.95
N SER A 440 8.12 36.22 -17.81
CA SER A 440 9.18 36.60 -16.88
C SER A 440 9.83 35.43 -16.14
N ILE A 441 9.29 34.20 -16.22
CA ILE A 441 9.97 33.00 -15.68
C ILE A 441 11.35 32.80 -16.32
N GLY A 442 11.48 33.12 -17.61
CA GLY A 442 12.73 33.01 -18.36
C GLY A 442 13.83 33.96 -17.88
N GLU A 443 13.49 34.96 -17.05
CA GLU A 443 14.46 35.89 -16.47
C GLU A 443 15.14 35.32 -15.21
N LEU A 444 14.66 34.20 -14.64
CA LEU A 444 15.25 33.54 -13.48
C LEU A 444 16.44 32.65 -13.89
N ILE A 445 17.43 33.21 -14.55
CA ILE A 445 18.53 32.46 -15.18
C ILE A 445 19.36 31.57 -14.24
N HIS A 446 19.26 31.77 -12.92
CA HIS A 446 19.92 30.95 -11.91
C HIS A 446 19.11 29.72 -11.48
N LEU A 447 17.87 29.59 -11.95
CA LEU A 447 16.96 28.51 -11.58
C LEU A 447 17.52 27.16 -12.07
N ARG A 448 17.56 26.20 -11.15
CA ARG A 448 18.04 24.83 -11.37
C ARG A 448 16.96 23.79 -11.11
N TYR A 449 15.97 24.10 -10.28
CA TYR A 449 14.85 23.22 -9.95
C TYR A 449 13.54 23.98 -10.05
N LEU A 450 12.62 23.47 -10.87
CA LEU A 450 11.26 23.97 -11.01
C LEU A 450 10.27 22.81 -10.83
N ASP A 451 9.41 22.90 -9.82
CA ASP A 451 8.38 21.92 -9.54
C ASP A 451 6.99 22.53 -9.65
N LEU A 452 6.22 22.04 -10.62
CA LEU A 452 4.85 22.42 -10.91
C LEU A 452 3.92 21.19 -10.78
N SER A 453 4.35 20.15 -10.07
CA SER A 453 3.59 18.91 -9.96
C SER A 453 2.22 19.16 -9.29
N PHE A 454 1.21 18.40 -9.72
CA PHE A 454 -0.17 18.50 -9.23
C PHE A 454 -0.79 19.89 -9.38
N THR A 455 -0.41 20.62 -10.43
CA THR A 455 -1.01 21.93 -10.77
C THR A 455 -1.94 21.80 -11.97
N PRO A 456 -2.98 22.65 -12.09
CA PRO A 456 -3.87 22.66 -13.26
C PRO A 456 -3.24 23.41 -14.45
N ILE A 457 -1.92 23.38 -14.61
CA ILE A 457 -1.22 24.12 -15.65
C ILE A 457 -1.55 23.56 -17.02
N VAL A 458 -1.89 24.45 -17.96
CA VAL A 458 -2.29 24.06 -19.33
C VAL A 458 -1.14 24.24 -20.31
N ILE A 459 -0.38 25.34 -20.19
CA ILE A 459 0.70 25.74 -21.10
C ILE A 459 1.88 26.29 -20.29
N LEU A 460 3.10 25.93 -20.71
CA LEU A 460 4.34 26.54 -20.24
C LEU A 460 4.80 27.61 -21.25
N PRO A 461 5.28 28.78 -20.81
CA PRO A 461 5.74 29.85 -21.69
C PRO A 461 7.06 29.46 -22.38
N GLU A 462 7.24 29.90 -23.63
CA GLU A 462 8.47 29.63 -24.41
C GLU A 462 9.74 30.19 -23.76
N SER A 463 9.59 31.29 -23.02
CA SER A 463 10.66 31.90 -22.22
C SER A 463 11.27 30.95 -21.17
N LEU A 464 10.57 29.89 -20.75
CA LEU A 464 11.12 28.86 -19.87
C LEU A 464 12.39 28.23 -20.45
N CYS A 465 12.50 28.15 -21.77
CA CYS A 465 13.68 27.62 -22.47
C CYS A 465 14.93 28.50 -22.31
N ASN A 466 14.80 29.73 -21.79
CA ASN A 466 15.92 30.59 -21.46
C ASN A 466 16.66 30.15 -20.18
N LEU A 467 16.10 29.21 -19.43
CA LEU A 467 16.66 28.70 -18.17
C LEU A 467 17.74 27.65 -18.42
N TYR A 468 18.84 28.02 -19.07
CA TYR A 468 19.94 27.10 -19.44
C TYR A 468 20.61 26.38 -18.25
N ASN A 469 20.43 26.87 -17.02
CA ASN A 469 20.92 26.22 -15.79
C ASN A 469 19.92 25.23 -15.17
N LEU A 470 18.71 25.09 -15.74
CA LEU A 470 17.68 24.20 -15.22
C LEU A 470 18.16 22.74 -15.29
N GLN A 471 18.14 22.06 -14.14
CA GLN A 471 18.54 20.67 -13.98
C GLN A 471 17.33 19.76 -13.81
N THR A 472 16.27 20.25 -13.16
CA THR A 472 15.07 19.49 -12.86
C THR A 472 13.82 20.29 -13.20
N LEU A 473 12.93 19.69 -13.99
CA LEU A 473 11.58 20.18 -14.27
C LEU A 473 10.57 19.08 -13.92
N LYS A 474 9.72 19.34 -12.93
CA LYS A 474 8.66 18.41 -12.51
C LYS A 474 7.27 18.93 -12.91
N LEU A 475 6.54 18.08 -13.60
CA LEU A 475 5.20 18.28 -14.15
C LEU A 475 4.30 17.07 -13.84
N LYS A 476 4.63 16.33 -12.78
CA LYS A 476 3.93 15.12 -12.37
C LYS A 476 2.46 15.43 -12.07
N ASN A 477 1.56 14.61 -12.59
CA ASN A 477 0.11 14.75 -12.46
C ASN A 477 -0.44 16.12 -12.89
N CYS A 478 0.23 16.79 -13.83
CA CYS A 478 -0.34 17.95 -14.54
C CYS A 478 -1.31 17.48 -15.64
N HIS A 479 -2.47 16.97 -15.24
CA HIS A 479 -3.45 16.33 -16.14
C HIS A 479 -3.99 17.25 -17.25
N GLN A 480 -3.87 18.58 -17.09
CA GLN A 480 -4.33 19.57 -18.07
C GLN A 480 -3.25 20.06 -19.04
N LEU A 481 -1.99 19.68 -18.85
CA LEU A 481 -0.87 20.14 -19.68
C LEU A 481 -1.00 19.58 -21.09
N GLU A 482 -1.09 20.46 -22.09
CA GLU A 482 -1.35 20.07 -23.49
C GLU A 482 -0.06 20.01 -24.33
N MET A 483 0.90 20.89 -24.07
CA MET A 483 2.15 21.01 -24.83
C MET A 483 3.34 21.43 -23.94
N LEU A 484 4.53 20.97 -24.31
CA LEU A 484 5.81 21.50 -23.81
C LEU A 484 6.34 22.59 -24.76
N PRO A 485 7.17 23.54 -24.28
CA PRO A 485 7.76 24.57 -25.13
C PRO A 485 8.57 24.00 -26.30
N CYS A 486 8.54 24.66 -27.46
CA CYS A 486 9.18 24.15 -28.69
C CYS A 486 10.72 24.15 -28.61
N ARG A 487 11.31 24.99 -27.76
CA ARG A 487 12.76 25.16 -27.57
C ARG A 487 13.33 24.41 -26.37
N MET A 488 12.66 23.37 -25.87
CA MET A 488 13.13 22.57 -24.72
C MET A 488 14.58 22.05 -24.87
N HIS A 489 15.05 21.87 -26.10
CA HIS A 489 16.43 21.48 -26.39
C HIS A 489 17.50 22.52 -25.98
N ASP A 490 17.12 23.75 -25.65
CA ASP A 490 18.01 24.79 -25.13
C ASP A 490 18.35 24.60 -23.64
N LEU A 491 17.60 23.75 -22.93
CA LEU A 491 17.83 23.41 -21.52
C LEU A 491 18.99 22.39 -21.37
N VAL A 492 20.17 22.73 -21.88
CA VAL A 492 21.33 21.81 -22.03
C VAL A 492 21.83 21.14 -20.73
N ASN A 493 21.46 21.68 -19.57
CA ASN A 493 21.81 21.13 -18.25
C ASN A 493 20.67 20.29 -17.63
N LEU A 494 19.54 20.12 -18.32
CA LEU A 494 18.40 19.35 -17.83
C LEU A 494 18.79 17.88 -17.68
N ARG A 495 18.50 17.36 -16.49
CA ARG A 495 18.79 15.99 -16.06
C ARG A 495 17.52 15.21 -15.73
N HIS A 496 16.50 15.89 -15.24
CA HIS A 496 15.25 15.27 -14.79
C HIS A 496 14.07 16.01 -15.40
N LEU A 497 13.33 15.33 -16.28
CA LEU A 497 12.05 15.77 -16.80
C LEU A 497 10.98 14.77 -16.38
N ASP A 498 10.21 15.14 -15.36
CA ASP A 498 9.11 14.32 -14.85
C ASP A 498 7.79 14.85 -15.43
N ILE A 499 7.18 14.06 -16.31
CA ILE A 499 5.88 14.33 -16.94
C ILE A 499 4.90 13.18 -16.68
N GLU A 500 5.12 12.41 -15.60
CA GLU A 500 4.25 11.31 -15.22
C GLU A 500 2.81 11.83 -15.01
N GLY A 501 1.80 11.13 -15.50
CA GLY A 501 0.40 11.53 -15.33
C GLY A 501 -0.06 12.78 -16.13
N ALA A 502 0.80 13.39 -16.95
CA ALA A 502 0.44 14.45 -17.89
C ALA A 502 -0.35 13.89 -19.10
N SER A 503 -1.60 13.47 -18.86
CA SER A 503 -2.39 12.65 -19.78
C SER A 503 -2.86 13.36 -21.05
N ARG A 504 -2.87 14.70 -21.10
CA ARG A 504 -3.26 15.50 -22.28
C ARG A 504 -2.09 15.91 -23.17
N LEU A 505 -0.85 15.63 -22.76
CA LEU A 505 0.33 15.98 -23.54
C LEU A 505 0.36 15.14 -24.83
N LYS A 506 0.41 15.80 -26.00
CA LYS A 506 0.20 15.13 -27.30
C LYS A 506 1.45 14.60 -27.97
N GLU A 507 2.57 15.29 -27.84
CA GLU A 507 3.86 14.93 -28.45
C GLU A 507 5.03 15.58 -27.69
N MET A 508 6.23 15.03 -27.89
CA MET A 508 7.47 15.66 -27.42
C MET A 508 7.85 16.85 -28.32
N PRO A 509 8.49 17.90 -27.77
CA PRO A 509 9.04 18.99 -28.56
C PRO A 509 10.26 18.53 -29.38
N LYS A 510 10.61 19.31 -30.39
CA LYS A 510 11.67 18.97 -31.33
C LYS A 510 13.07 19.07 -30.71
N GLY A 511 13.94 18.12 -31.03
CA GLY A 511 15.36 18.15 -30.68
C GLY A 511 15.71 17.66 -29.27
N MET A 512 14.85 16.85 -28.64
CA MET A 512 15.09 16.29 -27.29
C MET A 512 16.41 15.51 -27.19
N GLY A 513 16.92 14.94 -28.28
CA GLY A 513 18.22 14.27 -28.34
C GLY A 513 19.43 15.20 -28.12
N LYS A 514 19.23 16.52 -28.12
CA LYS A 514 20.30 17.46 -27.72
C LYS A 514 20.55 17.46 -26.20
N LEU A 515 19.60 16.97 -25.39
CA LEU A 515 19.67 16.96 -23.93
C LEU A 515 20.47 15.77 -23.39
N LYS A 516 21.78 15.73 -23.70
CA LYS A 516 22.66 14.59 -23.41
C LYS A 516 22.83 14.24 -21.92
N HIS A 517 22.50 15.17 -21.02
CA HIS A 517 22.57 14.98 -19.57
C HIS A 517 21.27 14.46 -18.96
N LEU A 518 20.23 14.23 -19.78
CA LEU A 518 18.95 13.72 -19.30
C LEU A 518 19.10 12.30 -18.77
N ASN A 519 18.84 12.15 -17.48
CA ASN A 519 18.93 10.91 -16.71
C ASN A 519 17.53 10.33 -16.44
N LEU A 520 16.54 11.18 -16.21
CA LEU A 520 15.16 10.76 -15.94
C LEU A 520 14.21 11.35 -16.99
N LEU A 521 13.54 10.46 -17.70
CA LEU A 521 12.44 10.73 -18.62
C LEU A 521 11.51 9.52 -18.61
N GLU A 522 10.51 9.53 -17.74
CA GLU A 522 9.65 8.36 -17.52
C GLU A 522 8.65 8.12 -18.65
N ARG A 523 8.34 9.16 -19.44
CA ARG A 523 7.41 9.07 -20.57
C ARG A 523 7.99 9.80 -21.79
N TYR A 524 7.93 9.17 -22.95
CA TYR A 524 8.30 9.74 -24.23
C TYR A 524 7.12 9.58 -25.21
N ILE A 525 6.61 10.70 -25.72
CA ILE A 525 5.44 10.72 -26.61
C ILE A 525 5.94 10.98 -28.04
N VAL A 526 5.95 9.95 -28.88
CA VAL A 526 6.50 10.03 -30.23
C VAL A 526 5.63 10.97 -31.08
N GLY A 527 6.22 12.01 -31.66
CA GLY A 527 5.54 12.92 -32.58
C GLY A 527 5.51 12.41 -34.03
N GLU A 528 4.73 13.07 -34.87
CA GLU A 528 4.58 12.71 -36.30
C GLU A 528 5.76 13.16 -37.18
N HIS A 529 6.62 14.03 -36.65
CA HIS A 529 7.76 14.56 -37.40
C HIS A 529 9.06 13.91 -36.97
N GLU A 530 10.01 13.80 -37.91
CA GLU A 530 11.34 13.25 -37.62
C GLU A 530 12.05 13.93 -36.43
N GLU A 531 11.92 15.25 -36.30
CA GLU A 531 12.60 16.06 -35.28
C GLU A 531 12.06 15.86 -33.86
N ASN A 532 10.90 15.21 -33.71
CA ASN A 532 10.32 14.77 -32.43
C ASN A 532 9.92 13.28 -32.44
N GLY A 533 10.45 12.52 -33.41
CA GLY A 533 10.25 11.08 -33.55
C GLY A 533 11.11 10.27 -32.58
N ILE A 534 11.05 8.95 -32.71
CA ILE A 534 11.73 8.02 -31.79
C ILE A 534 13.26 8.07 -31.89
N LYS A 535 13.81 8.53 -33.04
CA LYS A 535 15.26 8.65 -33.27
C LYS A 535 15.95 9.63 -32.32
N GLU A 536 15.23 10.59 -31.73
CA GLU A 536 15.80 11.53 -30.76
C GLU A 536 16.33 10.79 -29.50
N LEU A 537 15.77 9.62 -29.18
CA LEU A 537 16.27 8.76 -28.10
C LEU A 537 17.69 8.21 -28.35
N ALA A 538 18.21 8.24 -29.58
CA ALA A 538 19.51 7.68 -29.98
C ALA A 538 20.70 8.17 -29.13
N THR A 539 20.59 9.39 -28.63
CA THR A 539 21.65 10.13 -27.93
C THR A 539 21.50 10.10 -26.41
N LEU A 540 20.31 9.72 -25.91
CA LEU A 540 19.94 9.73 -24.50
C LEU A 540 20.32 8.40 -23.82
N ASN A 541 21.62 8.12 -23.75
CA ASN A 541 22.13 6.84 -23.20
C ASN A 541 22.15 6.81 -21.66
N ASN A 542 22.03 7.96 -21.00
CA ASN A 542 22.07 8.06 -19.53
C ASN A 542 20.70 7.85 -18.87
N LEU A 543 19.64 7.60 -19.67
CA LEU A 543 18.31 7.33 -19.15
C LEU A 543 18.33 6.11 -18.24
N GLN A 544 17.72 6.25 -17.06
CA GLN A 544 17.72 5.24 -16.01
C GLN A 544 16.32 5.03 -15.44
N GLY A 545 16.06 3.83 -14.93
CA GLY A 545 14.79 3.49 -14.27
C GLY A 545 13.70 3.06 -15.25
N SER A 546 12.58 3.78 -15.26
CA SER A 546 11.42 3.48 -16.10
C SER A 546 11.39 4.37 -17.33
N LEU A 547 11.01 3.80 -18.48
CA LEU A 547 10.71 4.53 -19.71
C LEU A 547 9.45 3.97 -20.37
N CYS A 548 8.44 4.82 -20.52
CA CYS A 548 7.20 4.54 -21.23
C CYS A 548 7.20 5.29 -22.56
N ILE A 549 7.30 4.57 -23.68
CA ILE A 549 7.22 5.13 -25.02
C ILE A 549 5.79 4.96 -25.51
N VAL A 550 5.12 6.07 -25.80
CA VAL A 550 3.73 6.08 -26.28
C VAL A 550 3.63 6.68 -27.68
N ASN A 551 2.50 6.43 -28.34
CA ASN A 551 2.22 6.80 -29.73
C ASN A 551 3.18 6.15 -30.73
N LEU A 552 3.54 4.88 -30.49
CA LEU A 552 4.45 4.15 -31.36
C LEU A 552 3.92 3.94 -32.78
N GLU A 553 2.63 4.12 -33.02
CA GLU A 553 2.04 4.17 -34.37
C GLU A 553 2.58 5.30 -35.25
N ASN A 554 3.21 6.33 -34.67
CA ASN A 554 3.87 7.38 -35.43
C ASN A 554 5.22 6.94 -36.02
N VAL A 555 5.76 5.79 -35.60
CA VAL A 555 6.99 5.23 -36.16
C VAL A 555 6.66 4.52 -37.48
N THR A 556 7.04 5.10 -38.60
CA THR A 556 6.60 4.60 -39.92
C THR A 556 7.45 3.47 -40.49
N ASN A 557 8.70 3.33 -40.02
CA ASN A 557 9.65 2.35 -40.53
C ASN A 557 10.62 1.83 -39.45
N SER A 558 11.16 0.64 -39.68
CA SER A 558 12.10 -0.03 -38.77
C SER A 558 13.47 0.66 -38.67
N GLY A 559 13.83 1.52 -39.64
CA GLY A 559 15.06 2.30 -39.61
C GLY A 559 15.08 3.31 -38.46
N GLU A 560 13.99 4.07 -38.30
CA GLU A 560 13.81 5.03 -37.19
C GLU A 560 13.87 4.34 -35.82
N ALA A 561 13.19 3.19 -35.69
CA ALA A 561 13.24 2.37 -34.48
C ALA A 561 14.66 1.91 -34.14
N PHE A 562 15.45 1.51 -35.16
CA PHE A 562 16.84 1.11 -34.96
C PHE A 562 17.72 2.26 -34.47
N GLU A 563 17.48 3.48 -34.96
CA GLU A 563 18.23 4.67 -34.54
C GLU A 563 18.02 4.99 -33.06
N ALA A 564 16.85 4.66 -32.48
CA ALA A 564 16.56 4.86 -31.06
C ALA A 564 17.55 4.15 -30.12
N LYS A 565 18.28 3.13 -30.61
CA LYS A 565 19.37 2.42 -29.89
C LYS A 565 18.95 1.97 -28.49
N MET A 566 17.78 1.34 -28.38
CA MET A 566 17.24 0.85 -27.11
C MET A 566 18.18 -0.13 -26.40
N GLY A 567 18.87 -0.98 -27.16
CA GLY A 567 19.88 -1.90 -26.65
C GLY A 567 21.14 -1.25 -26.03
N ARG A 568 21.36 0.07 -26.15
CA ARG A 568 22.48 0.78 -25.50
C ARG A 568 22.10 1.46 -24.18
N LYS A 569 20.83 1.40 -23.79
CA LYS A 569 20.31 2.06 -22.59
C LYS A 569 20.37 1.10 -21.41
N GLU A 570 21.60 0.86 -20.93
CA GLU A 570 21.93 -0.17 -19.94
C GLU A 570 21.25 0.04 -18.57
N HIS A 571 20.82 1.26 -18.27
CA HIS A 571 20.26 1.62 -16.96
C HIS A 571 18.72 1.63 -16.93
N ILE A 572 18.05 1.31 -18.04
CA ILE A 572 16.59 1.14 -18.08
C ILE A 572 16.23 -0.25 -17.55
N THR A 573 15.44 -0.29 -16.49
CA THR A 573 14.98 -1.53 -15.84
C THR A 573 13.52 -1.84 -16.14
N ILE A 574 12.72 -0.81 -16.44
CA ILE A 574 11.30 -0.92 -16.78
C ILE A 574 11.08 -0.26 -18.13
N LEU A 575 10.52 -0.99 -19.09
CA LEU A 575 10.19 -0.49 -20.42
C LEU A 575 8.72 -0.76 -20.72
N GLU A 576 7.99 0.29 -21.08
CA GLU A 576 6.62 0.17 -21.60
C GLU A 576 6.58 0.71 -23.03
N LEU A 577 5.99 -0.07 -23.94
CA LEU A 577 5.82 0.29 -25.33
C LEU A 577 4.32 0.32 -25.64
N LYS A 578 3.78 1.49 -25.99
CA LYS A 578 2.34 1.69 -26.18
C LYS A 578 2.02 2.27 -27.56
N TRP A 579 1.11 1.60 -28.26
CA TRP A 579 0.42 2.08 -29.45
C TRP A 579 -1.00 2.51 -29.10
N LEU A 580 -1.59 3.39 -29.91
CA LEU A 580 -3.01 3.69 -29.81
C LEU A 580 -3.87 2.44 -30.13
N PRO A 581 -4.81 2.04 -29.26
CA PRO A 581 -5.60 0.80 -29.40
C PRO A 581 -6.46 0.70 -30.67
N ASN A 582 -6.81 1.83 -31.30
CA ASN A 582 -7.80 1.90 -32.38
C ASN A 582 -7.26 2.52 -33.69
N GLY A 583 -5.94 2.61 -33.89
CA GLY A 583 -5.41 3.22 -35.12
C GLY A 583 -5.59 2.33 -36.36
N ASP A 584 -5.67 2.97 -37.52
CA ASP A 584 -5.85 2.29 -38.82
C ASP A 584 -4.78 1.22 -39.06
N ILE A 585 -5.20 0.11 -39.69
CA ILE A 585 -4.34 -1.04 -40.01
C ILE A 585 -3.32 -0.62 -41.08
N VAL A 586 -2.13 -0.19 -40.64
CA VAL A 586 -0.95 -0.10 -41.52
C VAL A 586 -0.32 -1.49 -41.61
N GLY A 587 0.30 -1.83 -42.75
CA GLY A 587 0.74 -3.19 -43.07
C GLY A 587 1.54 -3.89 -41.98
N PHE A 588 1.07 -5.08 -41.55
CA PHE A 588 1.56 -5.89 -40.43
C PHE A 588 3.07 -6.17 -40.41
N GLN A 589 3.69 -6.29 -41.59
CA GLN A 589 5.13 -6.55 -41.71
C GLN A 589 6.01 -5.37 -41.26
N SER A 590 5.49 -4.14 -41.32
CA SER A 590 6.22 -2.95 -40.85
C SER A 590 6.34 -2.94 -39.32
N GLU A 591 5.26 -3.27 -38.62
CA GLU A 591 5.17 -3.24 -37.14
C GLU A 591 6.07 -4.26 -36.48
N ARG A 592 6.14 -5.49 -37.02
CA ARG A 592 7.12 -6.48 -36.55
C ARG A 592 8.54 -5.98 -36.71
N GLY A 593 8.85 -5.35 -37.85
CA GLY A 593 10.15 -4.74 -38.09
C GLY A 593 10.48 -3.62 -37.09
N ILE A 594 9.50 -2.83 -36.67
CA ILE A 594 9.66 -1.77 -35.66
C ILE A 594 9.99 -2.39 -34.30
N LEU A 595 9.16 -3.33 -33.81
CA LEU A 595 9.37 -3.96 -32.50
C LEU A 595 10.67 -4.80 -32.46
N GLU A 596 11.05 -5.43 -33.57
CA GLU A 596 12.35 -6.11 -33.73
C GLU A 596 13.52 -5.14 -33.50
N LYS A 597 13.43 -3.90 -33.99
CA LYS A 597 14.51 -2.90 -33.86
C LYS A 597 14.46 -2.11 -32.54
N LEU A 598 13.36 -2.18 -31.79
CA LEU A 598 13.24 -1.64 -30.43
C LEU A 598 13.77 -2.57 -29.34
N GLN A 599 14.53 -3.59 -29.72
CA GLN A 599 15.14 -4.54 -28.78
C GLN A 599 15.83 -3.84 -27.60
N PRO A 600 15.37 -4.08 -26.35
CA PRO A 600 15.93 -3.45 -25.15
C PRO A 600 17.23 -4.10 -24.70
N HIS A 601 17.94 -3.43 -23.78
CA HIS A 601 19.13 -3.99 -23.13
C HIS A 601 18.77 -5.24 -22.30
N ARG A 602 19.74 -6.17 -22.15
CA ARG A 602 19.53 -7.49 -21.52
C ARG A 602 19.24 -7.44 -20.01
N ASP A 603 19.55 -6.31 -19.37
CA ASP A 603 19.31 -6.09 -17.94
C ASP A 603 17.89 -5.63 -17.59
N LEU A 604 16.99 -5.59 -18.58
CA LEU A 604 15.59 -5.25 -18.38
C LEU A 604 14.91 -6.21 -17.38
N LYS A 605 14.15 -5.66 -16.44
CA LYS A 605 13.43 -6.41 -15.41
C LYS A 605 11.93 -6.50 -15.70
N LEU A 606 11.33 -5.43 -16.21
CA LEU A 606 9.90 -5.39 -16.55
C LEU A 606 9.73 -4.90 -17.97
N LEU A 607 8.92 -5.62 -18.74
CA LEU A 607 8.48 -5.22 -20.08
C LEU A 607 6.96 -5.22 -20.15
N SER A 608 6.39 -4.13 -20.63
CA SER A 608 4.97 -4.05 -21.00
C SER A 608 4.83 -3.62 -22.45
N ILE A 609 4.02 -4.34 -23.22
CA ILE A 609 3.67 -4.01 -24.60
C ILE A 609 2.15 -3.87 -24.67
N MET A 610 1.67 -2.72 -25.15
CA MET A 610 0.25 -2.40 -25.23
C MET A 610 -0.13 -1.92 -26.62
N GLY A 611 -1.17 -2.50 -27.21
CA GLY A 611 -1.71 -2.05 -28.50
C GLY A 611 -0.89 -2.44 -29.74
N TYR A 612 0.09 -3.35 -29.59
CA TYR A 612 0.93 -3.77 -30.71
C TYR A 612 0.08 -4.36 -31.85
N ARG A 613 0.34 -3.90 -33.08
CA ARG A 613 -0.53 -4.13 -34.24
C ARG A 613 -0.06 -5.26 -35.17
N GLY A 614 1.12 -5.82 -34.94
CA GLY A 614 1.66 -6.91 -35.77
C GLY A 614 1.01 -8.27 -35.46
N GLU A 615 1.06 -9.18 -36.42
CA GLU A 615 0.50 -10.54 -36.27
C GLU A 615 1.40 -11.44 -35.41
N ILE A 616 2.71 -11.23 -35.47
CA ILE A 616 3.71 -12.07 -34.81
C ILE A 616 4.68 -11.17 -34.03
N PHE A 617 5.04 -11.58 -32.82
CA PHE A 617 6.07 -10.93 -32.00
C PHE A 617 7.49 -11.28 -32.49
N PRO A 618 8.49 -10.42 -32.25
CA PRO A 618 9.87 -10.73 -32.57
C PRO A 618 10.45 -11.83 -31.64
N GLU A 619 11.39 -12.61 -32.16
CA GLU A 619 11.99 -13.75 -31.44
C GLU A 619 12.72 -13.33 -30.16
N TRP A 620 13.25 -12.10 -30.10
CA TRP A 620 13.97 -11.62 -28.94
C TRP A 620 13.10 -11.57 -27.68
N LEU A 621 11.77 -11.43 -27.81
CA LEU A 621 10.84 -11.29 -26.69
C LEU A 621 10.81 -12.55 -25.78
N GLY A 622 10.98 -13.73 -26.36
CA GLY A 622 11.09 -15.01 -25.66
C GLY A 622 12.52 -15.50 -25.46
N ASN A 623 13.53 -14.69 -25.79
CA ASN A 623 14.91 -15.17 -25.84
C ASN A 623 15.54 -15.28 -24.43
N SER A 624 16.14 -16.43 -24.14
CA SER A 624 16.82 -16.71 -22.84
C SER A 624 17.94 -15.74 -22.44
N SER A 625 18.43 -14.89 -23.36
CA SER A 625 19.40 -13.83 -23.05
C SER A 625 18.86 -12.72 -22.14
N TYR A 626 17.55 -12.58 -22.00
CA TYR A 626 16.91 -11.68 -21.03
C TYR A 626 16.80 -12.34 -19.64
N SER A 627 17.96 -12.66 -19.06
CA SER A 627 18.01 -13.40 -17.80
C SER A 627 17.47 -12.63 -16.60
N ASN A 628 17.38 -11.30 -16.68
CA ASN A 628 16.93 -10.45 -15.56
C ASN A 628 15.44 -10.09 -15.61
N MET A 629 14.71 -10.51 -16.65
CA MET A 629 13.29 -10.19 -16.83
C MET A 629 12.44 -10.98 -15.83
N MET A 630 11.75 -10.25 -14.94
CA MET A 630 10.89 -10.76 -13.88
C MET A 630 9.41 -10.62 -14.22
N LYS A 631 9.02 -9.57 -14.94
CA LYS A 631 7.62 -9.33 -15.32
C LYS A 631 7.49 -9.02 -16.80
N LEU A 632 6.57 -9.70 -17.47
CA LEU A 632 6.17 -9.45 -18.86
C LEU A 632 4.66 -9.28 -18.93
N SER A 633 4.20 -8.21 -19.58
CA SER A 633 2.77 -7.92 -19.74
C SER A 633 2.47 -7.54 -21.19
N LEU A 634 1.55 -8.27 -21.81
CA LEU A 634 1.05 -8.01 -23.17
C LEU A 634 -0.42 -7.64 -23.08
N SER A 635 -0.82 -6.51 -23.67
CA SER A 635 -2.22 -6.05 -23.59
C SER A 635 -2.70 -5.43 -24.89
N HIS A 636 -3.98 -5.61 -25.23
CA HIS A 636 -4.62 -5.01 -26.42
C HIS A 636 -3.88 -5.33 -27.73
N CYS A 637 -3.19 -6.47 -27.82
CA CYS A 637 -2.42 -6.89 -29.00
C CYS A 637 -3.30 -7.71 -29.95
N LYS A 638 -4.40 -7.09 -30.41
CA LYS A 638 -5.57 -7.77 -30.98
C LYS A 638 -5.30 -8.58 -32.25
N ASN A 639 -4.27 -8.21 -33.02
CA ASN A 639 -3.93 -8.90 -34.26
C ASN A 639 -3.00 -10.09 -34.05
N CYS A 640 -2.42 -10.26 -32.86
CA CYS A 640 -1.44 -11.31 -32.62
C CYS A 640 -2.10 -12.69 -32.62
N ASN A 641 -1.52 -13.61 -33.39
CA ASN A 641 -2.01 -14.99 -33.53
C ASN A 641 -1.02 -16.05 -33.00
N GLU A 642 0.17 -15.66 -32.55
CA GLU A 642 1.19 -16.56 -32.01
C GLU A 642 1.94 -15.89 -30.83
N LEU A 643 2.30 -16.69 -29.82
CA LEU A 643 3.10 -16.26 -28.66
C LEU A 643 4.55 -16.77 -28.77
N PRO A 644 5.55 -15.94 -28.45
CA PRO A 644 6.94 -16.39 -28.33
C PRO A 644 7.19 -17.38 -27.18
N SER A 645 8.38 -17.99 -27.17
CA SER A 645 8.84 -18.91 -26.13
C SER A 645 9.16 -18.28 -24.77
N PHE A 646 8.16 -17.74 -24.09
CA PHE A 646 8.34 -17.16 -22.75
C PHE A 646 8.83 -18.17 -21.72
N GLY A 647 8.60 -19.48 -21.94
CA GLY A 647 9.08 -20.54 -21.06
C GLY A 647 10.61 -20.63 -20.95
N GLN A 648 11.35 -20.02 -21.87
CA GLN A 648 12.82 -19.98 -21.84
C GLN A 648 13.40 -18.89 -20.93
N LEU A 649 12.57 -17.96 -20.45
CA LEU A 649 12.99 -16.85 -19.61
C LEU A 649 13.25 -17.35 -18.18
N PRO A 650 14.51 -17.31 -17.69
CA PRO A 650 14.90 -18.08 -16.50
C PRO A 650 14.35 -17.50 -15.19
N ASN A 651 14.16 -16.19 -15.11
CA ASN A 651 13.76 -15.47 -13.90
C ASN A 651 12.37 -14.81 -14.02
N LEU A 652 11.58 -15.17 -15.06
CA LEU A 652 10.24 -14.64 -15.23
C LEU A 652 9.35 -15.15 -14.09
N GLN A 653 8.84 -14.22 -13.28
CA GLN A 653 7.98 -14.45 -12.11
C GLN A 653 6.52 -14.12 -12.41
N HIS A 654 6.26 -13.10 -13.23
CA HIS A 654 4.91 -12.64 -13.54
C HIS A 654 4.72 -12.53 -15.05
N LEU A 655 3.72 -13.25 -15.58
CA LEU A 655 3.32 -13.17 -16.98
C LEU A 655 1.85 -12.83 -17.07
N GLU A 656 1.53 -11.75 -17.78
CA GLU A 656 0.17 -11.29 -17.96
C GLU A 656 -0.12 -11.08 -19.45
N ILE A 657 -1.22 -11.64 -19.95
CA ILE A 657 -1.63 -11.59 -21.35
C ILE A 657 -3.11 -11.20 -21.40
N PHE A 658 -3.42 -10.06 -22.01
CA PHE A 658 -4.75 -9.46 -22.05
C PHE A 658 -5.15 -9.07 -23.48
N GLU A 659 -6.38 -9.35 -23.89
CA GLU A 659 -6.95 -8.83 -25.14
C GLU A 659 -6.10 -9.13 -26.40
N LEU A 660 -5.76 -10.42 -26.59
CA LEU A 660 -5.18 -10.92 -27.85
C LEU A 660 -6.28 -11.62 -28.66
N ASP A 661 -7.11 -10.81 -29.31
CA ASP A 661 -8.37 -11.25 -29.94
C ASP A 661 -8.22 -12.33 -31.01
N ARG A 662 -7.07 -12.44 -31.70
CA ARG A 662 -6.83 -13.44 -32.78
C ARG A 662 -6.05 -14.68 -32.35
N LEU A 663 -5.64 -14.78 -31.09
CA LEU A 663 -4.89 -15.95 -30.62
C LEU A 663 -5.86 -17.13 -30.47
N GLU A 664 -5.77 -18.11 -31.37
CA GLU A 664 -6.63 -19.30 -31.35
C GLU A 664 -6.08 -20.43 -30.49
N GLN A 665 -4.76 -20.60 -30.48
CA GLN A 665 -4.10 -21.72 -29.80
C GLN A 665 -2.83 -21.24 -29.09
N ILE A 666 -2.56 -21.83 -27.92
CA ILE A 666 -1.24 -21.75 -27.28
C ILE A 666 -0.57 -23.11 -27.49
N GLY A 667 0.44 -23.15 -28.36
CA GLY A 667 1.16 -24.36 -28.72
C GLY A 667 2.46 -24.58 -27.94
N TYR A 668 3.25 -25.55 -28.40
CA TYR A 668 4.50 -25.97 -27.77
C TYR A 668 5.58 -24.87 -27.80
N GLU A 669 5.50 -23.97 -28.77
CA GLU A 669 6.37 -22.80 -28.95
C GLU A 669 6.39 -21.89 -27.72
N PHE A 670 5.29 -21.83 -26.95
CA PHE A 670 5.19 -21.03 -25.72
C PHE A 670 6.22 -21.44 -24.67
N TYR A 671 6.59 -22.72 -24.65
CA TYR A 671 7.53 -23.28 -23.68
C TYR A 671 8.96 -23.17 -24.17
N LYS A 672 9.23 -23.55 -25.44
CA LYS A 672 10.58 -23.59 -26.03
C LYS A 672 10.55 -23.58 -27.57
N ASN A 673 11.62 -23.06 -28.16
CA ASN A 673 11.90 -23.09 -29.61
C ASN A 673 12.78 -24.27 -30.10
N ASP A 674 13.38 -25.12 -29.26
CA ASP A 674 14.35 -26.15 -29.72
C ASP A 674 14.44 -27.42 -28.83
N GLU A 675 14.71 -28.58 -29.44
CA GLU A 675 14.71 -29.96 -28.91
C GLU A 675 15.72 -30.27 -27.77
N SER A 676 16.37 -29.27 -27.17
CA SER A 676 17.21 -29.50 -25.98
C SER A 676 16.32 -29.70 -24.73
N LEU A 677 15.88 -30.94 -24.53
CA LEU A 677 14.98 -31.43 -23.48
C LEU A 677 15.45 -31.19 -22.03
N LEU A 678 16.58 -30.52 -21.78
CA LEU A 678 17.27 -30.54 -20.48
C LEU A 678 16.90 -29.43 -19.48
N LYS A 679 16.16 -28.38 -19.86
CA LYS A 679 15.76 -27.30 -18.92
C LYS A 679 14.24 -27.23 -18.70
N THR A 680 13.80 -27.15 -17.45
CA THR A 680 12.39 -26.95 -17.09
C THR A 680 11.89 -25.57 -17.56
N PRO A 681 10.83 -25.47 -18.38
CA PRO A 681 10.26 -24.18 -18.78
C PRO A 681 9.57 -23.49 -17.60
N PHE A 682 9.55 -22.15 -17.60
CA PHE A 682 8.90 -21.34 -16.56
C PHE A 682 9.33 -21.70 -15.13
N LYS A 683 10.64 -21.92 -14.93
CA LYS A 683 11.22 -22.38 -13.65
C LYS A 683 10.87 -21.47 -12.45
N SER A 684 10.75 -20.17 -12.68
CA SER A 684 10.59 -19.15 -11.63
C SER A 684 9.22 -18.46 -11.66
N LEU A 685 8.29 -18.93 -12.49
CA LEU A 685 7.00 -18.26 -12.69
C LEU A 685 6.13 -18.46 -11.45
N GLU A 686 5.69 -17.36 -10.84
CA GLU A 686 4.85 -17.32 -9.64
C GLU A 686 3.40 -16.94 -9.95
N SER A 687 3.16 -16.11 -10.96
CA SER A 687 1.81 -15.70 -11.40
C SER A 687 1.67 -15.71 -12.92
N LEU A 688 0.56 -16.29 -13.39
CA LEU A 688 0.17 -16.36 -14.79
C LEU A 688 -1.28 -15.91 -14.95
N THR A 689 -1.50 -14.88 -15.77
CA THR A 689 -2.82 -14.30 -16.02
C THR A 689 -3.13 -14.24 -17.50
N PHE A 690 -4.25 -14.85 -17.90
CA PHE A 690 -4.90 -14.66 -19.19
C PHE A 690 -6.25 -13.98 -18.97
N LYS A 691 -6.54 -12.91 -19.73
CA LYS A 691 -7.83 -12.24 -19.62
C LYS A 691 -8.35 -11.67 -20.94
N SER A 692 -9.66 -11.79 -21.16
CA SER A 692 -10.37 -11.27 -22.34
C SER A 692 -9.74 -11.79 -23.63
N MET A 693 -9.76 -13.12 -23.80
CA MET A 693 -9.15 -13.83 -24.93
C MET A 693 -10.24 -14.51 -25.78
N PRO A 694 -10.97 -13.76 -26.63
CA PRO A 694 -12.25 -14.20 -27.21
C PRO A 694 -12.15 -15.35 -28.22
N CYS A 695 -10.99 -15.57 -28.85
CA CYS A 695 -10.80 -16.64 -29.84
C CYS A 695 -9.93 -17.80 -29.35
N TRP A 696 -9.44 -17.77 -28.11
CA TRP A 696 -8.53 -18.79 -27.60
C TRP A 696 -9.27 -20.10 -27.32
N ARG A 697 -8.99 -21.13 -28.13
CA ARG A 697 -9.67 -22.43 -28.13
C ARG A 697 -8.90 -23.55 -27.47
N GLU A 698 -7.59 -23.64 -27.68
CA GLU A 698 -6.80 -24.80 -27.23
C GLU A 698 -5.52 -24.38 -26.51
N TRP A 699 -5.15 -25.14 -25.48
CA TRP A 699 -3.88 -25.02 -24.77
C TRP A 699 -3.15 -26.36 -24.76
N HIS A 700 -2.04 -26.45 -25.51
CA HIS A 700 -1.30 -27.69 -25.68
C HIS A 700 -0.19 -27.86 -24.63
N PHE A 701 -0.08 -29.07 -24.06
CA PHE A 701 0.97 -29.45 -23.11
C PHE A 701 1.81 -30.63 -23.63
N PRO A 702 3.13 -30.64 -23.41
CA PRO A 702 3.97 -31.83 -23.62
C PRO A 702 3.53 -33.04 -22.78
N ASP A 703 3.72 -34.27 -23.29
CA ASP A 703 3.32 -35.53 -22.62
C ASP A 703 3.88 -35.68 -21.19
N GLU A 704 5.13 -35.26 -20.96
CA GLU A 704 5.78 -35.20 -19.63
C GLU A 704 5.98 -33.74 -19.20
N PHE A 705 4.88 -32.99 -19.07
CA PHE A 705 4.95 -31.58 -18.69
C PHE A 705 5.42 -31.39 -17.25
N ASN A 706 6.63 -30.85 -17.08
CA ASN A 706 7.21 -30.47 -15.79
C ASN A 706 7.31 -28.95 -15.59
N GLY A 707 6.60 -28.16 -16.41
CA GLY A 707 6.60 -26.70 -16.32
C GLY A 707 5.84 -26.18 -15.09
N PHE A 708 6.01 -24.88 -14.80
CA PHE A 708 5.35 -24.18 -13.69
C PHE A 708 5.61 -24.72 -12.26
N PRO A 709 6.84 -25.11 -11.89
CA PRO A 709 7.11 -25.68 -10.56
C PRO A 709 6.85 -24.70 -9.38
N GLN A 710 6.90 -23.39 -9.63
CA GLN A 710 6.75 -22.33 -8.61
C GLN A 710 5.46 -21.51 -8.78
N LEU A 711 4.54 -21.92 -9.66
CA LEU A 711 3.34 -21.14 -9.96
C LEU A 711 2.40 -21.17 -8.75
N LYS A 712 2.17 -19.99 -8.16
CA LYS A 712 1.29 -19.77 -6.99
C LYS A 712 -0.09 -19.30 -7.39
N SER A 713 -0.20 -18.48 -8.43
CA SER A 713 -1.46 -17.89 -8.86
C SER A 713 -1.69 -18.10 -10.37
N LEU A 714 -2.80 -18.73 -10.73
CA LEU A 714 -3.26 -18.87 -12.11
C LEU A 714 -4.63 -18.20 -12.26
N SER A 715 -4.75 -17.27 -13.20
CA SER A 715 -6.00 -16.55 -13.48
C SER A 715 -6.34 -16.63 -14.96
N ILE A 716 -7.56 -17.10 -15.27
CA ILE A 716 -8.15 -17.16 -16.62
C ILE A 716 -9.51 -16.47 -16.53
N ILE A 717 -9.67 -15.34 -17.21
CA ILE A 717 -10.87 -14.49 -17.09
C ILE A 717 -11.39 -14.16 -18.49
N ASP A 718 -12.69 -14.27 -18.74
CA ASP A 718 -13.32 -13.86 -20.00
C ASP A 718 -12.64 -14.53 -21.22
N CYS A 719 -12.60 -15.87 -21.19
CA CYS A 719 -12.03 -16.73 -22.24
C CYS A 719 -13.12 -17.70 -22.72
N PRO A 720 -14.12 -17.23 -23.47
CA PRO A 720 -15.40 -17.91 -23.64
C PRO A 720 -15.32 -19.22 -24.45
N VAL A 721 -14.43 -19.29 -25.45
CA VAL A 721 -14.30 -20.43 -26.38
C VAL A 721 -13.18 -21.40 -26.00
N LEU A 722 -12.58 -21.24 -24.82
CA LEU A 722 -11.48 -22.07 -24.37
C LEU A 722 -11.98 -23.48 -24.08
N THR A 723 -11.38 -24.46 -24.76
CA THR A 723 -11.69 -25.89 -24.68
C THR A 723 -10.42 -26.69 -24.35
N GLY A 724 -10.59 -27.92 -23.84
CA GLY A 724 -9.47 -28.80 -23.47
C GLY A 724 -9.06 -28.69 -22.00
N ASP A 725 -8.04 -29.45 -21.59
CA ASP A 725 -7.60 -29.56 -20.20
C ASP A 725 -6.68 -28.41 -19.75
N LEU A 726 -6.64 -28.14 -18.44
CA LEU A 726 -5.66 -27.26 -17.80
C LEU A 726 -4.40 -28.07 -17.38
N PRO A 727 -3.30 -27.43 -16.94
CA PRO A 727 -2.10 -28.17 -16.55
C PRO A 727 -2.37 -29.10 -15.35
N ASN A 728 -2.31 -30.41 -15.55
CA ASN A 728 -2.76 -31.39 -14.55
C ASN A 728 -2.06 -31.36 -13.17
N HIS A 729 -0.82 -30.86 -13.09
CA HIS A 729 -0.04 -30.89 -11.85
C HIS A 729 0.70 -29.56 -11.59
N LEU A 730 0.23 -28.80 -10.60
CA LEU A 730 0.79 -27.51 -10.18
C LEU A 730 1.15 -27.53 -8.68
N PRO A 731 2.38 -27.95 -8.30
CA PRO A 731 2.72 -28.31 -6.93
C PRO A 731 2.75 -27.14 -5.94
N SER A 732 2.88 -25.91 -6.45
CA SER A 732 2.97 -24.69 -5.64
C SER A 732 1.72 -23.81 -5.74
N LEU A 733 0.65 -24.28 -6.41
CA LEU A 733 -0.54 -23.48 -6.66
C LEU A 733 -1.28 -23.19 -5.35
N GLU A 734 -1.47 -21.90 -5.09
CA GLU A 734 -2.12 -21.34 -3.91
C GLU A 734 -3.49 -20.75 -4.25
N GLN A 735 -3.59 -20.13 -5.44
CA GLN A 735 -4.77 -19.42 -5.93
C GLN A 735 -5.11 -19.81 -7.37
N LEU A 736 -6.37 -20.12 -7.64
CA LEU A 736 -6.89 -20.37 -8.98
C LEU A 736 -8.17 -19.56 -9.23
N THR A 737 -8.18 -18.78 -10.30
CA THR A 737 -9.32 -17.96 -10.71
C THR A 737 -9.72 -18.29 -12.14
N VAL A 738 -10.95 -18.73 -12.36
CA VAL A 738 -11.54 -19.01 -13.68
C VAL A 738 -12.89 -18.30 -13.77
N LEU A 739 -12.96 -17.19 -14.49
CA LEU A 739 -14.18 -16.38 -14.59
C LEU A 739 -14.61 -16.26 -16.05
N GLU A 740 -15.91 -16.33 -16.34
CA GLU A 740 -16.47 -16.08 -17.68
C GLU A 740 -15.83 -16.95 -18.78
N CYS A 741 -15.66 -18.25 -18.49
CA CYS A 741 -15.09 -19.26 -19.42
C CYS A 741 -16.13 -20.35 -19.71
N GLU A 742 -17.02 -20.11 -20.68
CA GLU A 742 -18.24 -20.90 -20.90
C GLU A 742 -18.00 -22.31 -21.47
N GLU A 743 -17.08 -22.45 -22.43
CA GLU A 743 -16.80 -23.71 -23.12
C GLU A 743 -15.74 -24.58 -22.43
N LEU A 744 -15.20 -24.11 -21.30
CA LEU A 744 -14.13 -24.80 -20.59
C LEU A 744 -14.68 -26.06 -19.89
N ALA A 745 -14.45 -27.23 -20.50
CA ALA A 745 -14.82 -28.55 -20.00
C ALA A 745 -13.58 -29.35 -19.54
N CYS A 746 -12.70 -28.72 -18.76
CA CYS A 746 -11.41 -29.26 -18.33
C CYS A 746 -11.45 -29.97 -16.98
N SER A 747 -10.50 -30.89 -16.76
CA SER A 747 -10.06 -31.23 -15.40
C SER A 747 -9.23 -30.09 -14.80
N LEU A 748 -9.52 -29.71 -13.55
CA LEU A 748 -8.74 -28.67 -12.84
C LEU A 748 -7.34 -29.18 -12.44
N PRO A 749 -6.34 -28.29 -12.34
CA PRO A 749 -4.99 -28.64 -11.91
C PRO A 749 -4.97 -29.20 -10.48
N ARG A 750 -4.20 -30.28 -10.25
CA ARG A 750 -3.89 -30.74 -8.89
C ARG A 750 -2.93 -29.75 -8.22
N GLY A 751 -3.40 -29.08 -7.16
CA GLY A 751 -2.64 -28.10 -6.39
C GLY A 751 -2.71 -28.38 -4.89
N PRO A 752 -1.72 -29.05 -4.27
CA PRO A 752 -1.80 -29.45 -2.85
C PRO A 752 -1.80 -28.26 -1.88
N LYS A 753 -1.41 -27.05 -2.33
CA LYS A 753 -1.40 -25.82 -1.52
C LYS A 753 -2.58 -24.88 -1.80
N LEU A 754 -3.55 -25.33 -2.60
CA LEU A 754 -4.66 -24.50 -3.04
C LEU A 754 -5.55 -24.15 -1.85
N HIS A 755 -5.72 -22.86 -1.59
CA HIS A 755 -6.58 -22.35 -0.51
C HIS A 755 -7.52 -21.23 -0.97
N GLN A 756 -7.37 -20.73 -2.21
CA GLN A 756 -8.33 -19.85 -2.86
C GLN A 756 -8.70 -20.41 -4.24
N LEU A 757 -10.00 -20.59 -4.49
CA LEU A 757 -10.53 -21.03 -5.79
C LEU A 757 -11.79 -20.24 -6.11
N HIS A 758 -11.75 -19.49 -7.21
CA HIS A 758 -12.87 -18.72 -7.70
C HIS A 758 -13.23 -19.20 -9.11
N VAL A 759 -14.34 -19.92 -9.26
CA VAL A 759 -14.83 -20.37 -10.57
C VAL A 759 -16.23 -19.82 -10.81
N VAL A 760 -16.39 -18.90 -11.76
CA VAL A 760 -17.69 -18.27 -12.08
C VAL A 760 -17.97 -18.36 -13.58
N GLY A 761 -19.06 -19.03 -13.97
CA GLY A 761 -19.41 -19.28 -15.36
C GLY A 761 -19.99 -18.07 -16.08
N VAL A 762 -21.10 -17.48 -15.59
CA VAL A 762 -21.76 -16.32 -16.25
C VAL A 762 -22.53 -15.47 -15.22
N THR A 763 -22.30 -14.14 -15.21
CA THR A 763 -23.14 -13.10 -14.57
C THR A 763 -23.41 -13.17 -13.06
N GLY A 764 -22.40 -13.48 -12.25
CA GLY A 764 -22.44 -13.23 -10.80
C GLY A 764 -21.67 -11.95 -10.45
N MET A 765 -22.26 -11.02 -9.69
CA MET A 765 -21.48 -9.92 -9.11
C MET A 765 -20.53 -10.49 -8.06
N ILE A 766 -19.23 -10.25 -8.25
CA ILE A 766 -18.18 -10.61 -7.29
C ILE A 766 -18.46 -9.85 -5.99
N THR A 767 -18.94 -10.55 -4.96
CA THR A 767 -18.87 -10.07 -3.58
C THR A 767 -17.43 -10.25 -3.09
N ASN A 768 -16.90 -9.31 -2.30
CA ASN A 768 -15.58 -9.43 -1.69
C ASN A 768 -15.57 -10.68 -0.80
N VAL A 769 -15.07 -11.79 -1.32
CA VAL A 769 -15.00 -13.04 -0.59
C VAL A 769 -13.74 -13.01 0.28
N ALA A 770 -13.89 -13.36 1.56
CA ALA A 770 -12.78 -13.41 2.50
C ALA A 770 -11.72 -14.43 2.04
N SER A 771 -10.46 -14.18 2.39
CA SER A 771 -9.40 -15.20 2.35
C SER A 771 -9.92 -16.46 3.04
N GLU A 772 -9.82 -17.65 2.42
CA GLU A 772 -10.32 -18.98 2.88
C GLU A 772 -11.64 -19.48 2.29
N TRP A 773 -12.20 -18.80 1.28
CA TRP A 773 -13.39 -19.25 0.58
C TRP A 773 -13.09 -19.90 -0.77
N ILE A 774 -13.85 -20.93 -1.11
CA ILE A 774 -13.98 -21.45 -2.48
C ILE A 774 -15.39 -21.14 -2.97
N VAL A 775 -15.47 -20.46 -4.12
CA VAL A 775 -16.74 -20.09 -4.74
C VAL A 775 -16.84 -20.74 -6.11
N ILE A 776 -17.89 -21.54 -6.29
CA ILE A 776 -18.23 -22.22 -7.54
C ILE A 776 -19.61 -21.70 -7.95
N GLU A 777 -19.68 -20.84 -8.96
CA GLU A 777 -20.95 -20.22 -9.36
C GLU A 777 -21.20 -20.36 -10.86
N GLY A 778 -22.39 -20.82 -11.24
CA GLY A 778 -22.85 -20.76 -12.64
C GLY A 778 -22.01 -21.54 -13.65
N THR A 779 -21.18 -22.49 -13.21
CA THR A 779 -20.21 -23.22 -14.05
C THR A 779 -20.67 -24.65 -14.38
N GLN A 780 -20.20 -25.20 -15.51
CA GLN A 780 -20.39 -26.60 -15.87
C GLN A 780 -19.39 -27.53 -15.15
N LEU A 781 -18.33 -26.97 -14.57
CA LEU A 781 -17.21 -27.70 -13.96
C LEU A 781 -17.43 -28.12 -12.50
N ALA A 782 -18.60 -27.84 -11.92
CA ALA A 782 -18.86 -28.02 -10.49
C ALA A 782 -18.49 -29.43 -9.96
N GLU A 783 -18.77 -30.48 -10.72
CA GLU A 783 -18.43 -31.87 -10.36
C GLU A 783 -16.92 -32.14 -10.41
N SER A 784 -16.25 -31.76 -11.49
CA SER A 784 -14.79 -31.89 -11.62
C SER A 784 -14.02 -31.08 -10.56
N ILE A 785 -14.59 -29.95 -10.13
CA ILE A 785 -14.04 -29.16 -9.03
C ILE A 785 -14.14 -29.92 -7.71
N LEU A 786 -15.30 -30.51 -7.40
CA LEU A 786 -15.50 -31.30 -6.18
C LEU A 786 -14.57 -32.52 -6.15
N GLU A 787 -14.36 -33.19 -7.28
CA GLU A 787 -13.37 -34.28 -7.38
C GLU A 787 -11.94 -33.79 -7.13
N CYS A 788 -11.55 -32.63 -7.67
CA CYS A 788 -10.22 -32.06 -7.45
C CYS A 788 -9.99 -31.71 -5.97
N LEU A 789 -11.00 -31.13 -5.31
CA LEU A 789 -10.96 -30.77 -3.89
C LEU A 789 -10.77 -31.99 -2.97
N SER A 790 -11.27 -33.15 -3.36
CA SER A 790 -11.07 -34.40 -2.62
C SER A 790 -9.61 -34.90 -2.64
N CYS A 791 -8.86 -34.52 -3.68
CA CYS A 791 -7.46 -34.93 -3.88
C CYS A 791 -6.46 -33.93 -3.27
N THR A 792 -6.93 -32.77 -2.81
CA THR A 792 -6.10 -31.76 -2.16
C THR A 792 -6.09 -31.96 -0.64
N GLU A 793 -4.94 -32.33 -0.08
CA GLU A 793 -4.67 -32.22 1.36
C GLU A 793 -4.52 -30.72 1.73
N ALA A 794 -5.59 -29.93 1.59
CA ALA A 794 -5.58 -28.49 1.87
C ALA A 794 -6.01 -28.25 3.34
N PRO A 795 -5.08 -28.05 4.30
CA PRO A 795 -5.40 -27.88 5.72
C PRO A 795 -6.09 -26.55 6.07
N CYS A 796 -6.24 -25.64 5.11
CA CYS A 796 -6.64 -24.25 5.35
C CYS A 796 -8.02 -23.87 4.78
N LEU A 797 -8.75 -24.77 4.13
CA LEU A 797 -10.05 -24.42 3.56
C LEU A 797 -11.14 -24.44 4.63
N GLN A 798 -11.74 -23.29 4.93
CA GLN A 798 -12.79 -23.17 5.94
C GLN A 798 -14.19 -23.07 5.35
N SER A 799 -14.37 -22.45 4.18
CA SER A 799 -15.70 -22.20 3.60
C SER A 799 -15.79 -22.60 2.12
N LEU A 800 -16.90 -23.26 1.73
CA LEU A 800 -17.21 -23.67 0.36
C LEU A 800 -18.61 -23.18 -0.01
N ALA A 801 -18.72 -22.51 -1.16
CA ALA A 801 -19.91 -21.86 -1.64
C ALA A 801 -20.21 -22.35 -3.08
N ILE A 802 -21.38 -22.96 -3.32
CA ILE A 802 -21.79 -23.53 -4.60
C ILE A 802 -23.12 -22.92 -5.05
N GLY A 803 -23.08 -22.09 -6.09
CA GLY A 803 -24.19 -21.25 -6.53
C GLY A 803 -24.59 -21.44 -7.98
N GLY A 804 -25.86 -21.26 -8.34
CA GLY A 804 -26.31 -20.97 -9.70
C GLY A 804 -25.98 -22.01 -10.78
N CYS A 805 -25.57 -23.22 -10.40
CA CYS A 805 -25.09 -24.24 -11.33
C CYS A 805 -26.24 -24.91 -12.10
N SER A 806 -26.05 -25.11 -13.40
CA SER A 806 -27.08 -25.66 -14.30
C SER A 806 -26.91 -27.14 -14.64
N THR A 807 -25.74 -27.70 -14.35
CA THR A 807 -25.38 -29.12 -14.54
C THR A 807 -25.84 -29.99 -13.36
N ASP A 808 -25.80 -31.31 -13.56
CA ASP A 808 -26.04 -32.29 -12.51
C ASP A 808 -24.87 -32.23 -11.51
N ILE A 809 -25.17 -31.92 -10.24
CA ILE A 809 -24.19 -31.88 -9.15
C ILE A 809 -24.50 -33.02 -8.19
N SER A 810 -23.51 -33.89 -7.93
CA SER A 810 -23.58 -34.91 -6.89
C SER A 810 -22.57 -34.60 -5.79
N ILE A 811 -23.06 -34.23 -4.60
CA ILE A 811 -22.21 -33.99 -3.44
C ILE A 811 -22.10 -35.29 -2.62
N SER A 812 -20.87 -35.79 -2.45
CA SER A 812 -20.52 -36.86 -1.52
C SER A 812 -19.78 -36.28 -0.31
N GLY A 813 -19.95 -36.88 0.87
CA GLY A 813 -19.13 -36.55 2.05
C GLY A 813 -17.63 -36.78 1.83
N ASP A 814 -17.27 -37.72 0.94
CA ASP A 814 -15.87 -38.03 0.60
C ASP A 814 -15.22 -36.96 -0.31
N TYR A 815 -16.03 -36.11 -0.96
CA TYR A 815 -15.54 -35.04 -1.84
C TYR A 815 -15.40 -33.69 -1.12
N LEU A 816 -15.84 -33.58 0.13
CA LEU A 816 -15.68 -32.38 0.92
C LEU A 816 -14.31 -32.34 1.60
N PRO A 817 -13.57 -31.22 1.51
CA PRO A 817 -12.27 -31.08 2.16
C PRO A 817 -12.35 -31.26 3.68
N ALA A 818 -11.41 -32.01 4.26
CA ALA A 818 -11.46 -32.40 5.67
C ALA A 818 -11.47 -31.23 6.68
N SER A 819 -10.96 -30.06 6.28
CA SER A 819 -10.91 -28.83 7.09
C SER A 819 -12.20 -27.99 7.04
N LEU A 820 -13.18 -28.35 6.20
CA LEU A 820 -14.35 -27.52 5.90
C LEU A 820 -15.24 -27.28 7.12
N GLN A 821 -15.49 -26.00 7.43
CA GLN A 821 -16.33 -25.54 8.53
C GLN A 821 -17.68 -25.00 8.04
N GLN A 822 -17.74 -24.40 6.86
CA GLN A 822 -18.96 -23.81 6.31
C GLN A 822 -19.24 -24.31 4.89
N LEU A 823 -20.50 -24.71 4.64
CA LEU A 823 -20.99 -25.11 3.32
C LEU A 823 -22.23 -24.29 2.95
N GLU A 824 -22.15 -23.55 1.86
CA GLU A 824 -23.26 -22.76 1.31
C GLU A 824 -23.61 -23.26 -0.09
N ILE A 825 -24.89 -23.51 -0.35
CA ILE A 825 -25.39 -23.99 -1.64
C ILE A 825 -26.62 -23.16 -2.04
N TRP A 826 -26.63 -22.57 -3.24
CA TRP A 826 -27.78 -21.82 -3.72
C TRP A 826 -28.06 -22.02 -5.21
N ASP A 827 -29.30 -21.82 -5.63
CA ASP A 827 -29.72 -21.73 -7.04
C ASP A 827 -29.28 -22.90 -7.96
N CYS A 828 -29.01 -24.08 -7.39
CA CYS A 828 -28.56 -25.25 -8.14
C CYS A 828 -29.76 -25.97 -8.79
N LYS A 829 -29.77 -26.04 -10.13
CA LYS A 829 -30.91 -26.57 -10.89
C LYS A 829 -31.07 -28.09 -10.78
N LYS A 830 -29.99 -28.83 -10.54
CA LYS A 830 -29.98 -30.30 -10.43
C LYS A 830 -29.00 -30.79 -9.34
N LEU A 831 -29.38 -30.59 -8.08
CA LEU A 831 -28.60 -30.98 -6.92
C LEU A 831 -29.02 -32.37 -6.41
N THR A 832 -28.05 -33.26 -6.24
CA THR A 832 -28.20 -34.58 -5.62
C THR A 832 -27.10 -34.83 -4.59
N PHE A 833 -27.38 -35.73 -3.65
CA PHE A 833 -26.41 -36.17 -2.64
C PHE A 833 -26.22 -37.68 -2.74
N SER A 834 -24.97 -38.12 -2.82
CA SER A 834 -24.61 -39.54 -2.90
C SER A 834 -24.46 -40.13 -1.50
N GLY A 835 -25.59 -40.49 -0.88
CA GLY A 835 -25.62 -41.09 0.47
C GLY A 835 -25.88 -40.07 1.58
N LEU A 836 -25.61 -40.47 2.83
CA LEU A 836 -25.74 -39.59 4.01
C LEU A 836 -24.52 -38.68 4.11
N LEU A 837 -24.73 -37.37 4.31
CA LEU A 837 -23.65 -36.40 4.46
C LEU A 837 -22.91 -36.59 5.79
N GLN A 838 -21.63 -36.97 5.74
CA GLN A 838 -20.78 -37.16 6.93
C GLN A 838 -19.57 -36.25 6.86
N HIS A 839 -19.34 -35.44 7.90
CA HIS A 839 -18.19 -34.54 7.98
C HIS A 839 -17.85 -34.19 9.42
N LYS A 840 -16.56 -34.20 9.79
CA LYS A 840 -16.14 -34.05 11.20
C LYS A 840 -16.13 -32.60 11.68
N LEU A 841 -15.76 -31.64 10.85
CA LEU A 841 -15.49 -30.26 11.25
C LEU A 841 -16.55 -29.25 10.77
N LEU A 842 -17.58 -29.70 10.05
CA LEU A 842 -18.59 -28.81 9.48
C LEU A 842 -19.45 -28.20 10.60
N MET A 843 -19.46 -26.88 10.70
CA MET A 843 -20.16 -26.07 11.70
C MET A 843 -21.43 -25.44 11.15
N GLU A 844 -21.44 -25.01 9.89
CA GLU A 844 -22.56 -24.27 9.32
C GLU A 844 -22.93 -24.79 7.93
N ILE A 845 -24.22 -25.01 7.70
CA ILE A 845 -24.77 -25.41 6.39
C ILE A 845 -25.91 -24.48 6.02
N TYR A 846 -25.84 -23.98 4.79
CA TYR A 846 -26.81 -23.08 4.22
C TYR A 846 -27.24 -23.58 2.84
N VAL A 847 -28.55 -23.76 2.63
CA VAL A 847 -29.10 -24.23 1.36
C VAL A 847 -30.27 -23.34 0.93
N TYR A 848 -30.16 -22.68 -0.23
CA TYR A 848 -31.13 -21.70 -0.70
C TYR A 848 -31.62 -22.04 -2.12
N ASN A 849 -32.94 -21.91 -2.36
CA ASN A 849 -33.54 -21.94 -3.70
C ASN A 849 -33.13 -23.13 -4.61
N CYS A 850 -32.87 -24.30 -4.00
CA CYS A 850 -32.49 -25.53 -4.72
C CYS A 850 -33.73 -26.41 -4.99
N ASP A 851 -34.51 -26.05 -6.01
CA ASP A 851 -35.79 -26.70 -6.31
C ASP A 851 -35.68 -28.17 -6.76
N SER A 852 -34.51 -28.65 -7.16
CA SER A 852 -34.28 -30.07 -7.49
C SER A 852 -34.17 -30.98 -6.26
N LEU A 853 -33.91 -30.39 -5.09
CA LEU A 853 -33.70 -31.13 -3.85
C LEU A 853 -35.03 -31.70 -3.35
N MET A 854 -35.23 -33.00 -3.50
CA MET A 854 -36.40 -33.72 -2.97
C MET A 854 -36.22 -34.12 -1.50
N LEU A 855 -34.98 -34.41 -1.10
CA LEU A 855 -34.62 -34.88 0.23
C LEU A 855 -33.24 -34.35 0.61
N PHE A 856 -33.08 -33.90 1.87
CA PHE A 856 -31.79 -33.48 2.39
C PHE A 856 -31.23 -34.56 3.34
N PRO A 857 -30.06 -35.19 3.03
CA PRO A 857 -29.55 -36.31 3.82
C PRO A 857 -28.57 -35.87 4.91
N LEU A 858 -29.07 -35.70 6.14
CA LEU A 858 -28.22 -35.48 7.32
C LEU A 858 -27.64 -36.82 7.79
N GLY A 859 -26.31 -36.95 7.77
CA GLY A 859 -25.57 -38.06 8.36
C GLY A 859 -24.99 -37.70 9.74
N SER A 860 -23.76 -38.14 10.00
CA SER A 860 -23.02 -37.82 11.23
C SER A 860 -22.26 -36.51 11.05
N LEU A 861 -22.72 -35.45 11.72
CA LEU A 861 -22.12 -34.10 11.68
C LEU A 861 -21.94 -33.59 13.13
N PRO A 862 -20.90 -34.06 13.86
CA PRO A 862 -20.76 -33.85 15.30
C PRO A 862 -20.60 -32.39 15.72
N ASN A 863 -20.07 -31.52 14.86
CA ASN A 863 -19.77 -30.12 15.16
C ASN A 863 -20.73 -29.12 14.51
N LEU A 864 -21.78 -29.59 13.82
CA LEU A 864 -22.73 -28.71 13.13
C LEU A 864 -23.51 -27.89 14.15
N ARG A 865 -23.40 -26.56 14.10
CA ARG A 865 -24.08 -25.58 14.97
C ARG A 865 -25.29 -24.94 14.32
N ARG A 866 -25.25 -24.73 13.00
CA ARG A 866 -26.30 -24.01 12.26
C ARG A 866 -26.67 -24.75 10.97
N LEU A 867 -27.97 -24.94 10.75
CA LEU A 867 -28.53 -25.43 9.50
C LEU A 867 -29.67 -24.52 9.04
N THR A 868 -29.55 -23.96 7.84
CA THR A 868 -30.59 -23.15 7.21
C THR A 868 -30.97 -23.74 5.86
N ILE A 869 -32.25 -24.00 5.64
CA ILE A 869 -32.81 -24.42 4.34
C ILE A 869 -33.95 -23.47 3.97
N ASP A 870 -33.77 -22.72 2.89
CA ASP A 870 -34.76 -21.74 2.44
C ASP A 870 -35.17 -22.01 0.98
N SER A 871 -36.44 -21.81 0.68
CA SER A 871 -36.98 -21.69 -0.67
C SER A 871 -36.75 -22.93 -1.56
N CYS A 872 -36.54 -24.11 -0.97
CA CYS A 872 -36.40 -25.39 -1.69
C CYS A 872 -37.79 -26.02 -1.94
N ARG A 873 -38.43 -25.71 -3.07
CA ARG A 873 -39.88 -25.91 -3.22
C ARG A 873 -40.33 -27.36 -3.32
N ASN A 874 -39.47 -28.25 -3.84
CA ASN A 874 -39.80 -29.66 -4.00
C ASN A 874 -39.35 -30.54 -2.83
N MET A 875 -38.67 -29.98 -1.82
CA MET A 875 -38.19 -30.76 -0.68
C MET A 875 -39.36 -31.35 0.12
N GLU A 876 -39.36 -32.67 0.28
CA GLU A 876 -40.43 -33.41 0.96
C GLU A 876 -40.06 -33.81 2.39
N ARG A 877 -38.79 -34.18 2.62
CA ARG A 877 -38.30 -34.74 3.90
C ARG A 877 -36.82 -34.42 4.14
N VAL A 878 -36.43 -34.42 5.41
CA VAL A 878 -35.03 -34.45 5.86
C VAL A 878 -34.75 -35.85 6.39
N LEU A 879 -33.70 -36.52 5.89
CA LEU A 879 -33.27 -37.84 6.35
C LEU A 879 -32.24 -37.70 7.46
N VAL A 880 -32.36 -38.53 8.49
CA VAL A 880 -31.47 -38.59 9.65
C VAL A 880 -31.17 -40.07 9.95
N PRO A 881 -30.00 -40.46 10.47
CA PRO A 881 -29.67 -41.87 10.69
C PRO A 881 -30.59 -42.50 11.75
N GLN A 882 -31.15 -43.68 11.46
CA GLN A 882 -32.15 -44.34 12.32
C GLN A 882 -31.58 -44.98 13.60
N HIS A 883 -30.27 -44.91 13.84
CA HIS A 883 -29.56 -45.64 14.90
C HIS A 883 -28.57 -44.78 15.71
N SER A 884 -28.72 -43.46 15.70
CA SER A 884 -27.89 -42.56 16.50
C SER A 884 -28.75 -41.46 17.10
N ASP A 885 -29.13 -41.63 18.37
CA ASP A 885 -29.85 -40.64 19.17
C ASP A 885 -29.01 -39.35 19.44
N ASP A 886 -27.80 -39.24 18.87
CA ASP A 886 -26.90 -38.09 18.95
C ASP A 886 -26.20 -37.81 17.60
N ALA A 887 -26.93 -37.84 16.47
CA ALA A 887 -26.32 -37.62 15.15
C ALA A 887 -25.78 -36.18 14.95
N LEU A 888 -26.41 -35.21 15.61
CA LEU A 888 -26.17 -33.76 15.50
C LEU A 888 -26.08 -33.12 16.91
N PRO A 889 -25.09 -33.54 17.74
CA PRO A 889 -25.04 -33.17 19.16
C PRO A 889 -24.74 -31.69 19.39
N SER A 890 -24.16 -30.98 18.41
CA SER A 890 -23.77 -29.57 18.55
C SER A 890 -24.74 -28.58 17.89
N LEU A 891 -25.86 -29.05 17.33
CA LEU A 891 -26.76 -28.20 16.54
C LEU A 891 -27.54 -27.28 17.48
N LEU A 892 -27.33 -25.96 17.36
CA LEU A 892 -27.97 -24.93 18.18
C LEU A 892 -29.09 -24.22 17.43
N TYR A 893 -28.96 -24.06 16.11
CA TYR A 893 -29.89 -23.29 15.28
C TYR A 893 -30.35 -24.08 14.05
N LEU A 894 -31.67 -24.18 13.88
CA LEU A 894 -32.29 -24.78 12.70
C LEU A 894 -33.37 -23.85 12.13
N GLU A 895 -33.21 -23.48 10.86
CA GLU A 895 -34.18 -22.66 10.14
C GLU A 895 -34.62 -23.32 8.83
N ILE A 896 -35.93 -23.48 8.64
CA ILE A 896 -36.52 -23.97 7.40
C ILE A 896 -37.63 -23.02 6.94
N LYS A 897 -37.43 -22.36 5.79
CA LYS A 897 -38.37 -21.37 5.26
C LYS A 897 -38.80 -21.69 3.84
N TYR A 898 -40.04 -21.32 3.49
CA TYR A 898 -40.56 -21.35 2.12
C TYR A 898 -40.43 -22.72 1.41
N CYS A 899 -40.59 -23.83 2.15
CA CYS A 899 -40.54 -25.21 1.65
C CYS A 899 -41.94 -25.86 1.60
N PRO A 900 -42.79 -25.58 0.60
CA PRO A 900 -44.21 -25.95 0.58
C PRO A 900 -44.53 -27.44 0.49
N ARG A 901 -43.58 -28.29 0.06
CA ARG A 901 -43.78 -29.74 -0.03
C ARG A 901 -43.35 -30.51 1.21
N LEU A 902 -42.68 -29.88 2.16
CA LEU A 902 -42.15 -30.52 3.36
C LEU A 902 -43.28 -31.13 4.20
N VAL A 903 -43.26 -32.46 4.38
CA VAL A 903 -44.33 -33.21 5.06
C VAL A 903 -43.99 -33.53 6.52
N SER A 904 -42.72 -33.78 6.83
CA SER A 904 -42.30 -34.26 8.15
C SER A 904 -40.85 -33.94 8.50
N LEU A 905 -40.63 -33.57 9.77
CA LEU A 905 -39.32 -33.42 10.43
C LEU A 905 -39.15 -34.42 11.59
N SER A 906 -39.92 -35.52 11.59
CA SER A 906 -40.21 -36.35 12.77
C SER A 906 -39.01 -36.97 13.50
N THR A 907 -37.83 -36.99 12.89
CA THR A 907 -36.61 -37.59 13.45
C THR A 907 -35.57 -36.55 13.91
N LEU A 908 -35.80 -35.25 13.68
CA LEU A 908 -34.79 -34.21 13.96
C LEU A 908 -34.58 -33.93 15.44
N GLY A 909 -35.64 -33.83 16.25
CA GLY A 909 -35.46 -33.50 17.66
C GLY A 909 -35.11 -34.67 18.58
N LEU A 910 -35.04 -35.90 18.05
CA LEU A 910 -34.27 -36.98 18.70
C LEU A 910 -32.77 -36.90 18.36
N ALA A 911 -32.42 -36.40 17.18
CA ALA A 911 -31.04 -36.39 16.70
C ALA A 911 -30.25 -35.12 17.03
N ALA A 912 -30.92 -34.04 17.44
CA ALA A 912 -30.35 -32.76 17.83
C ALA A 912 -30.78 -32.38 19.27
N PRO A 913 -30.22 -33.03 20.30
CA PRO A 913 -30.66 -32.87 21.70
C PRO A 913 -30.38 -31.49 22.30
N HIS A 914 -29.48 -30.70 21.69
CA HIS A 914 -29.02 -29.40 22.16
C HIS A 914 -29.55 -28.20 21.33
N LEU A 915 -30.55 -28.41 20.48
CA LEU A 915 -31.13 -27.32 19.67
C LEU A 915 -31.76 -26.24 20.56
N GLU A 916 -31.35 -24.98 20.37
CA GLU A 916 -31.82 -23.83 21.13
C GLU A 916 -32.85 -23.01 20.36
N GLU A 917 -32.68 -22.87 19.05
CA GLU A 917 -33.55 -22.06 18.18
C GLU A 917 -34.09 -22.89 17.00
N LEU A 918 -35.41 -22.90 16.85
CA LEU A 918 -36.11 -23.59 15.76
C LEU A 918 -37.07 -22.64 15.04
N HIS A 919 -36.78 -22.34 13.78
CA HIS A 919 -37.60 -21.46 12.93
C HIS A 919 -38.18 -22.25 11.76
N ILE A 920 -39.51 -22.28 11.64
CA ILE A 920 -40.22 -22.92 10.53
C ILE A 920 -41.23 -21.92 9.95
N GLU A 921 -40.98 -21.44 8.74
CA GLU A 921 -41.86 -20.46 8.09
C GLU A 921 -42.37 -20.94 6.72
N PHE A 922 -43.65 -20.65 6.44
CA PHE A 922 -44.29 -20.89 5.15
C PHE A 922 -44.14 -22.34 4.62
N CYS A 923 -44.27 -23.33 5.52
CA CYS A 923 -44.22 -24.76 5.22
C CYS A 923 -45.61 -25.44 5.43
N PRO A 924 -46.60 -25.23 4.54
CA PRO A 924 -48.01 -25.60 4.78
C PRO A 924 -48.35 -27.10 4.87
N LYS A 925 -47.44 -28.01 4.54
CA LYS A 925 -47.68 -29.46 4.57
C LYS A 925 -47.16 -30.16 5.82
N ILE A 926 -46.40 -29.47 6.68
CA ILE A 926 -45.85 -30.04 7.91
C ILE A 926 -46.96 -30.23 8.96
N LYS A 927 -47.06 -31.44 9.55
CA LYS A 927 -48.27 -31.86 10.29
C LYS A 927 -48.18 -31.89 11.81
N SER A 928 -46.97 -31.98 12.38
CA SER A 928 -46.63 -31.82 13.81
C SER A 928 -45.27 -32.49 14.08
N PHE A 929 -44.68 -32.24 15.26
CA PHE A 929 -43.60 -33.05 15.82
C PHE A 929 -44.21 -34.26 16.57
N PRO A 930 -43.65 -35.48 16.46
CA PRO A 930 -44.03 -36.61 17.33
C PRO A 930 -43.97 -36.24 18.81
N GLU A 931 -44.83 -36.83 19.65
CA GLU A 931 -44.78 -36.62 21.11
C GLU A 931 -43.38 -36.97 21.66
N GLY A 932 -42.77 -36.05 22.41
CA GLY A 932 -41.42 -36.20 22.97
C GLY A 932 -40.26 -35.93 22.01
N SER A 933 -40.51 -35.44 20.79
CA SER A 933 -39.48 -35.20 19.78
C SER A 933 -39.02 -33.75 19.65
N LEU A 934 -39.37 -32.87 20.59
CA LEU A 934 -38.79 -31.53 20.69
C LEU A 934 -37.69 -31.54 21.77
N PRO A 935 -36.49 -31.05 21.47
CA PRO A 935 -35.37 -31.07 22.40
C PRO A 935 -35.63 -30.17 23.62
N GLN A 936 -35.21 -30.62 24.80
CA GLN A 936 -35.46 -29.90 26.06
C GLN A 936 -34.67 -28.58 26.16
N SER A 937 -33.63 -28.42 25.34
CA SER A 937 -32.80 -27.21 25.24
C SER A 937 -33.45 -26.05 24.47
N LEU A 938 -34.62 -26.27 23.85
CA LEU A 938 -35.23 -25.30 22.95
C LEU A 938 -35.66 -24.04 23.71
N ALA A 939 -34.97 -22.93 23.45
CA ALA A 939 -35.20 -21.62 24.06
C ALA A 939 -36.13 -20.73 23.20
N SER A 940 -36.06 -20.86 21.87
CA SER A 940 -36.85 -20.09 20.91
C SER A 940 -37.51 -20.99 19.87
N LEU A 941 -38.83 -20.84 19.69
CA LEU A 941 -39.62 -21.54 18.68
C LEU A 941 -40.43 -20.53 17.89
N TRP A 942 -40.15 -20.43 16.59
CA TRP A 942 -40.90 -19.58 15.67
C TRP A 942 -41.55 -20.42 14.57
N ILE A 943 -42.88 -20.46 14.56
CA ILE A 943 -43.66 -21.12 13.53
C ILE A 943 -44.60 -20.09 12.88
N ASN A 944 -44.45 -19.86 11.57
CA ASN A 944 -45.27 -18.92 10.82
C ASN A 944 -45.74 -19.52 9.50
N GLY A 945 -46.95 -19.22 9.03
CA GLY A 945 -47.42 -19.70 7.72
C GLY A 945 -47.51 -21.23 7.54
N CYS A 946 -47.67 -22.00 8.63
CA CYS A 946 -47.72 -23.47 8.63
C CYS A 946 -49.11 -24.01 9.08
N PRO A 947 -50.18 -23.88 8.28
CA PRO A 947 -51.57 -24.15 8.69
C PRO A 947 -51.90 -25.59 9.10
N LYS A 948 -51.05 -26.57 8.78
CA LYS A 948 -51.25 -27.97 9.16
C LYS A 948 -50.46 -28.37 10.40
N PHE A 949 -49.65 -27.46 10.94
CA PHE A 949 -48.83 -27.71 12.11
C PHE A 949 -49.72 -27.59 13.35
N ALA A 950 -50.10 -28.74 13.90
CA ALA A 950 -51.00 -28.86 15.04
C ALA A 950 -50.23 -29.15 16.34
#